data_AF-A0A1J4JI11-F1
#
_entry.id   AF-A0A1J4JI11-F1
#
_cell.length_a   1.000
_cell.length_b   1.000
_cell.length_c   1.000
_cell.angle_alpha   90.00
_cell.angle_beta   90.00
_cell.angle_gamma   90.00
#
_symmetry.space_group_name_H-M   'P 1'
#
loop_
_entity.id
_entity.type
_entity.pdbx_description
1 polymer ?
#
loop_
_entity_poly.entity_id
_entity_poly.type
_entity_poly.pdbx_seq_one_letter_code
_entity_poly.pdbx_strand_id
1 'polypeptide(L)'
;MSGDSQLGILRQLLDREQAFFDIEHQQAKLFEKDSFNSIKQLVFLTRKVYSLHLSVLEQSRTGQPIDVPDLSELSGSLPQGYSATHQRSFQTAVSSLLATPSSLAEPLSKYIDENPDQENYVVFSLIPALFSCLWSLEEANRFVDLLLEFPSKHYPSLTRLLLVHPSFFVFLSSIQSDVARLLGSEKLELCSLIDLFMSRLFLFPASLRSLITKTSDPINFFTECVLKPILSKPSLYGLVPSNEFRTFESLLNNFETGQIERIVNALKNQENTIQMQPSENTLASVIAANEQLIYLLKDDCVIIQKITNSDIITPQSEGVYQVPCKRVVNVPQIKASNSVFDIDPFESLLRALVIQLDVSHSEANIIDTLDAALMLHAGASRLQFELRLDEFKQMKKQRNAPDDVSYYVQLLTSAYEQRMKHRKATLSNSTASDVFKVQHLQSSQAVQFLMETRQMTFFSMWVETGPFKNIEAKIPEFCSNRKSFATTYKNLINQFMAFAEEKKLNIKKDQFIPIVYNRLTQIMTLSAFQKHHPELVELDKKIHEMISNNKEQLYSSNQLPFLQAFKDDPKLMGLAADHLKRAFDEDSAIPIAEWIDRALSALIHVLSFQGYKEIGADHWLPMTLILFIHVNPPNVASVASYMHQFLLELPDSIPISQSIEYNMTMTHSAASYFQRELEKYEKK
;
A
#
# COMPACT_ATOMS: atom_id res chain seq x y z
N MET A 1 39.71 -38.79 -15.10
CA MET A 1 38.95 -38.64 -13.84
C MET A 1 38.08 -39.88 -13.70
N SER A 2 38.22 -40.66 -12.64
CA SER A 2 37.50 -41.93 -12.47
C SER A 2 36.00 -41.69 -12.28
N GLY A 3 35.16 -42.60 -12.79
CA GLY A 3 33.70 -42.54 -12.67
C GLY A 3 33.19 -42.48 -11.21
N ASP A 4 34.02 -42.95 -10.26
CA ASP A 4 33.73 -42.98 -8.82
C ASP A 4 33.32 -41.64 -8.23
N SER A 5 33.87 -40.51 -8.70
CA SER A 5 33.53 -39.21 -8.14
C SER A 5 32.26 -38.60 -8.73
N GLN A 6 31.78 -39.06 -9.89
CA GLN A 6 30.72 -38.37 -10.64
C GLN A 6 29.32 -38.79 -10.19
N LEU A 7 29.11 -40.07 -9.92
CA LEU A 7 27.80 -40.60 -9.49
C LEU A 7 27.42 -40.13 -8.07
N GLY A 8 28.41 -40.04 -7.17
CA GLY A 8 28.22 -39.50 -5.82
C GLY A 8 27.89 -37.99 -5.79
N ILE A 9 28.54 -37.19 -6.64
CA ILE A 9 28.21 -35.76 -6.80
C ILE A 9 26.81 -35.60 -7.40
N LEU A 10 26.48 -36.38 -8.42
CA LEU A 10 25.18 -36.37 -9.06
C LEU A 10 24.06 -36.79 -8.10
N ARG A 11 24.29 -37.78 -7.23
CA ARG A 11 23.36 -38.17 -6.15
C ARG A 11 23.00 -36.99 -5.26
N GLN A 12 23.99 -36.22 -4.79
CA GLN A 12 23.73 -35.04 -3.96
C GLN A 12 22.93 -33.96 -4.68
N LEU A 13 23.15 -33.79 -5.99
CA LEU A 13 22.39 -32.85 -6.82
C LEU A 13 20.94 -33.30 -7.03
N LEU A 14 20.73 -34.59 -7.28
CA LEU A 14 19.40 -35.20 -7.47
C LEU A 14 18.57 -35.24 -6.17
N ASP A 15 19.22 -35.47 -5.02
CA ASP A 15 18.56 -35.46 -3.72
C ASP A 15 18.10 -34.04 -3.33
N ARG A 16 18.96 -33.04 -3.53
CA ARG A 16 18.59 -31.62 -3.38
C ARG A 16 17.46 -31.25 -4.35
N GLU A 17 17.56 -31.67 -5.61
CA GLU A 17 16.51 -31.46 -6.63
C GLU A 17 15.15 -31.99 -6.15
N GLN A 18 15.09 -33.23 -5.67
CA GLN A 18 13.84 -33.87 -5.26
C GLN A 18 13.17 -33.10 -4.11
N ALA A 19 13.94 -32.68 -3.11
CA ALA A 19 13.42 -31.87 -1.99
C ALA A 19 12.87 -30.51 -2.45
N PHE A 20 13.51 -29.86 -3.44
CA PHE A 20 13.00 -28.59 -3.99
C PHE A 20 11.76 -28.77 -4.85
N PHE A 21 11.69 -29.80 -5.70
CA PHE A 21 10.53 -30.05 -6.56
C PHE A 21 9.27 -30.34 -5.76
N ASP A 22 9.36 -31.06 -4.63
CA ASP A 22 8.19 -31.35 -3.81
C ASP A 22 7.61 -30.07 -3.17
N ILE A 23 8.47 -29.16 -2.71
CA ILE A 23 8.07 -27.85 -2.15
C ILE A 23 7.53 -26.93 -3.26
N GLU A 24 8.23 -26.83 -4.39
CA GLU A 24 7.87 -25.95 -5.51
C GLU A 24 6.60 -26.43 -6.22
N HIS A 25 6.39 -27.74 -6.37
CA HIS A 25 5.17 -28.29 -6.95
C HIS A 25 3.95 -28.07 -6.05
N GLN A 26 4.14 -28.15 -4.73
CA GLN A 26 3.10 -27.76 -3.77
C GLN A 26 2.81 -26.26 -3.84
N GLN A 27 3.83 -25.39 -3.91
CA GLN A 27 3.65 -23.94 -4.05
C GLN A 27 2.98 -23.55 -5.38
N ALA A 28 3.36 -24.16 -6.50
CA ALA A 28 2.76 -23.89 -7.81
C ALA A 28 1.29 -24.34 -7.86
N LYS A 29 0.95 -25.52 -7.30
CA LYS A 29 -0.44 -25.99 -7.18
C LYS A 29 -1.29 -25.11 -6.27
N LEU A 30 -0.73 -24.63 -5.16
CA LEU A 30 -1.40 -23.67 -4.28
C LEU A 30 -1.62 -22.33 -5.01
N PHE A 31 -0.60 -21.84 -5.71
CA PHE A 31 -0.69 -20.60 -6.48
C PHE A 31 -1.74 -20.68 -7.59
N GLU A 32 -1.79 -21.73 -8.41
CA GLU A 32 -2.81 -21.87 -9.46
C GLU A 32 -4.24 -21.92 -8.91
N LYS A 33 -4.43 -22.59 -7.77
CA LYS A 33 -5.73 -22.71 -7.11
C LYS A 33 -6.22 -21.37 -6.52
N ASP A 34 -5.30 -20.54 -6.02
CA ASP A 34 -5.64 -19.28 -5.35
C ASP A 34 -5.56 -18.05 -6.28
N SER A 35 -4.84 -18.13 -7.39
CA SER A 35 -4.57 -16.99 -8.30
C SER A 35 -5.82 -16.34 -8.86
N PHE A 36 -6.82 -17.13 -9.29
CA PHE A 36 -8.05 -16.56 -9.83
C PHE A 36 -8.85 -15.79 -8.75
N ASN A 37 -8.87 -16.32 -7.53
CA ASN A 37 -9.48 -15.61 -6.39
C ASN A 37 -8.69 -14.34 -6.06
N SER A 38 -7.36 -14.36 -6.14
CA SER A 38 -6.53 -13.17 -5.96
C SER A 38 -6.82 -12.09 -7.02
N ILE A 39 -6.98 -12.47 -8.30
CA ILE A 39 -7.39 -11.54 -9.37
C ILE A 39 -8.75 -10.92 -9.03
N LYS A 40 -9.74 -11.76 -8.68
CA LYS A 40 -11.09 -11.29 -8.33
C LYS A 40 -11.07 -10.31 -7.15
N GLN A 41 -10.35 -10.65 -6.07
CA GLN A 41 -10.18 -9.80 -4.90
C GLN A 41 -9.51 -8.47 -5.26
N LEU A 42 -8.47 -8.50 -6.08
CA LEU A 42 -7.81 -7.29 -6.55
C LEU A 42 -8.75 -6.40 -7.38
N VAL A 43 -9.55 -6.98 -8.28
CA VAL A 43 -10.55 -6.26 -9.07
C VAL A 43 -11.57 -5.59 -8.13
N PHE A 44 -12.07 -6.30 -7.13
CA PHE A 44 -13.04 -5.74 -6.17
C PHE A 44 -12.44 -4.62 -5.32
N LEU A 45 -11.21 -4.80 -4.87
CA LEU A 45 -10.51 -3.81 -4.07
C LEU A 45 -10.20 -2.54 -4.89
N THR A 46 -9.75 -2.71 -6.13
CA THR A 46 -9.50 -1.59 -7.05
C THR A 46 -10.81 -0.91 -7.47
N ARG A 47 -11.90 -1.68 -7.62
CA ARG A 47 -13.24 -1.11 -7.81
C ARG A 47 -13.63 -0.20 -6.65
N LYS A 48 -13.36 -0.62 -5.42
CA LYS A 48 -13.62 0.18 -4.22
C LYS A 48 -12.84 1.49 -4.22
N VAL A 49 -11.59 1.50 -4.68
CA VAL A 49 -10.79 2.73 -4.89
C VAL A 49 -11.52 3.71 -5.83
N TYR A 50 -11.96 3.23 -7.00
CA TYR A 50 -12.67 4.08 -7.95
C TYR A 50 -14.02 4.58 -7.44
N SER A 51 -14.81 3.71 -6.80
CA SER A 51 -16.08 4.09 -6.19
C SER A 51 -15.91 5.08 -5.03
N LEU A 52 -14.82 4.99 -4.26
CA LEU A 52 -14.49 5.98 -3.24
C LEU A 52 -14.15 7.34 -3.86
N HIS A 53 -13.36 7.36 -4.93
CA HIS A 53 -13.08 8.61 -5.67
C HIS A 53 -14.35 9.27 -6.21
N LEU A 54 -15.25 8.47 -6.81
CA LEU A 54 -16.56 8.94 -7.25
C LEU A 54 -17.33 9.54 -6.08
N SER A 55 -17.40 8.83 -4.94
CA SER A 55 -18.09 9.28 -3.74
C SER A 55 -17.53 10.60 -3.22
N VAL A 56 -16.20 10.78 -3.15
CA VAL A 56 -15.57 12.04 -2.72
C VAL A 56 -15.93 13.18 -3.67
N LEU A 57 -15.80 12.99 -4.98
CA LEU A 57 -16.08 14.01 -5.98
C LEU A 57 -17.54 14.45 -5.97
N GLU A 58 -18.46 13.49 -5.93
CA GLU A 58 -19.89 13.77 -5.93
C GLU A 58 -20.35 14.34 -4.58
N GLN A 59 -19.72 13.95 -3.48
CA GLN A 59 -19.97 14.55 -2.17
C GLN A 59 -19.56 16.02 -2.16
N SER A 60 -18.39 16.37 -2.72
CA SER A 60 -17.99 17.76 -2.87
C SER A 60 -18.95 18.55 -3.77
N ARG A 61 -19.51 17.91 -4.80
CA ARG A 61 -20.40 18.57 -5.79
C ARG A 61 -21.81 18.79 -5.25
N THR A 62 -22.40 17.77 -4.62
CA THR A 62 -23.81 17.74 -4.21
C THR A 62 -24.00 18.15 -2.75
N GLY A 63 -22.93 18.14 -1.97
CA GLY A 63 -22.99 18.31 -0.53
C GLY A 63 -23.67 17.15 0.21
N GLN A 64 -23.80 15.98 -0.45
CA GLN A 64 -24.39 14.77 0.09
C GLN A 64 -23.42 13.60 -0.11
N PRO A 65 -23.04 12.87 0.95
CA PRO A 65 -22.21 11.69 0.75
C PRO A 65 -22.93 10.59 -0.01
N ILE A 66 -22.16 9.90 -0.84
CA ILE A 66 -22.65 8.79 -1.65
C ILE A 66 -22.14 7.48 -1.08
N ASP A 67 -23.04 6.50 -0.97
CA ASP A 67 -22.69 5.16 -0.52
C ASP A 67 -21.74 4.49 -1.51
N VAL A 68 -20.75 3.78 -0.96
CA VAL A 68 -19.74 3.08 -1.73
C VAL A 68 -20.15 1.61 -1.78
N PRO A 69 -20.47 1.05 -2.96
CA PRO A 69 -20.90 -0.34 -3.08
C PRO A 69 -19.75 -1.29 -2.70
N ASP A 70 -20.03 -2.27 -1.84
CA ASP A 70 -19.08 -3.35 -1.56
C ASP A 70 -19.35 -4.55 -2.46
N LEU A 71 -18.54 -4.68 -3.51
CA LEU A 71 -18.69 -5.78 -4.47
C LEU A 71 -18.48 -7.16 -3.82
N SER A 72 -17.72 -7.26 -2.73
CA SER A 72 -17.46 -8.53 -2.06
C SER A 72 -18.75 -9.08 -1.45
N GLU A 73 -19.55 -8.20 -0.84
CA GLU A 73 -20.86 -8.54 -0.27
C GLU A 73 -21.92 -8.68 -1.37
N LEU A 74 -22.01 -7.71 -2.27
CA LEU A 74 -23.07 -7.65 -3.29
C LEU A 74 -22.95 -8.74 -4.35
N SER A 75 -21.75 -9.26 -4.63
CA SER A 75 -21.56 -10.34 -5.60
C SER A 75 -21.93 -11.73 -5.06
N GLY A 76 -22.22 -11.85 -3.75
CA GLY A 76 -22.61 -13.10 -3.10
C GLY A 76 -24.07 -13.51 -3.36
N SER A 77 -24.91 -12.61 -3.88
CA SER A 77 -26.30 -12.91 -4.25
C SER A 77 -26.63 -12.43 -5.66
N LEU A 78 -27.48 -13.18 -6.36
CA LEU A 78 -27.99 -12.77 -7.67
C LEU A 78 -29.04 -11.67 -7.49
N PRO A 79 -28.92 -10.52 -8.17
CA PRO A 79 -29.92 -9.46 -8.08
C PRO A 79 -31.31 -9.95 -8.52
N GLN A 80 -32.36 -9.48 -7.82
CA GLN A 80 -33.73 -9.87 -8.12
C GLN A 80 -34.09 -9.48 -9.57
N GLY A 81 -34.58 -10.46 -10.34
CA GLY A 81 -34.96 -10.27 -11.75
C GLY A 81 -33.84 -10.47 -12.77
N TYR A 82 -32.59 -10.71 -12.34
CA TYR A 82 -31.48 -10.98 -13.25
C TYR A 82 -31.48 -12.44 -13.72
N SER A 83 -31.96 -12.67 -14.94
CA SER A 83 -32.02 -14.00 -15.56
C SER A 83 -30.91 -14.20 -16.59
N ALA A 84 -30.69 -15.47 -17.00
CA ALA A 84 -29.73 -15.81 -18.05
C ALA A 84 -30.00 -15.08 -19.39
N THR A 85 -31.27 -14.77 -19.69
CA THR A 85 -31.63 -13.97 -20.88
C THR A 85 -31.09 -12.55 -20.77
N HIS A 86 -31.28 -11.90 -19.62
CA HIS A 86 -30.74 -10.55 -19.38
C HIS A 86 -29.21 -10.55 -19.45
N GLN A 87 -28.56 -11.55 -18.84
CA GLN A 87 -27.11 -11.70 -18.88
C GLN A 87 -26.57 -11.81 -20.32
N ARG A 88 -27.21 -12.61 -21.19
CA ARG A 88 -26.83 -12.74 -22.61
C ARG A 88 -27.02 -11.44 -23.40
N SER A 89 -28.09 -10.70 -23.12
CA SER A 89 -28.33 -9.40 -23.77
C SER A 89 -27.22 -8.40 -23.42
N PHE A 90 -26.88 -8.28 -22.13
CA PHE A 90 -25.76 -7.43 -21.69
C PHE A 90 -24.42 -7.93 -22.24
N GLN A 91 -24.19 -9.25 -22.26
CA GLN A 91 -22.98 -9.82 -22.85
C GLN A 91 -22.83 -9.44 -24.32
N THR A 92 -23.92 -9.45 -25.09
CA THR A 92 -23.92 -9.07 -26.51
C THR A 92 -23.62 -7.57 -26.67
N ALA A 93 -24.27 -6.72 -25.89
CA ALA A 93 -24.04 -5.27 -25.89
C ALA A 93 -22.59 -4.92 -25.52
N VAL A 94 -22.09 -5.47 -24.42
CA VAL A 94 -20.71 -5.26 -23.96
C VAL A 94 -19.69 -5.77 -24.99
N SER A 95 -19.93 -6.94 -25.58
CA SER A 95 -19.03 -7.47 -26.62
C SER A 95 -19.01 -6.57 -27.87
N SER A 96 -20.14 -5.99 -28.25
CA SER A 96 -20.22 -5.04 -29.37
C SER A 96 -19.49 -3.73 -29.06
N LEU A 97 -19.64 -3.20 -27.85
CA LEU A 97 -18.94 -1.98 -27.42
C LEU A 97 -17.42 -2.19 -27.36
N LEU A 98 -16.97 -3.34 -26.85
CA LEU A 98 -15.54 -3.65 -26.68
C LEU A 98 -14.89 -4.24 -27.94
N ALA A 99 -15.60 -4.33 -29.06
CA ALA A 99 -15.09 -4.91 -30.30
C ALA A 99 -13.94 -4.08 -30.90
N THR A 100 -14.07 -2.75 -30.90
CA THR A 100 -13.01 -1.82 -31.27
C THR A 100 -13.01 -0.61 -30.33
N PRO A 101 -11.86 0.06 -30.12
CA PRO A 101 -11.80 1.30 -29.36
C PRO A 101 -12.85 2.35 -29.79
N SER A 102 -13.00 2.59 -31.10
CA SER A 102 -13.95 3.57 -31.63
C SER A 102 -15.41 3.18 -31.37
N SER A 103 -15.74 1.88 -31.35
CA SER A 103 -17.09 1.37 -31.05
C SER A 103 -17.60 1.74 -29.65
N LEU A 104 -16.71 2.01 -28.71
CA LEU A 104 -17.06 2.52 -27.37
C LEU A 104 -16.86 4.04 -27.28
N ALA A 105 -15.78 4.58 -27.85
CA ALA A 105 -15.42 5.99 -27.70
C ALA A 105 -16.49 6.94 -28.25
N GLU A 106 -17.02 6.67 -29.44
CA GLU A 106 -18.01 7.56 -30.08
C GLU A 106 -19.35 7.60 -29.32
N PRO A 107 -20.02 6.47 -29.01
CA PRO A 107 -21.25 6.50 -28.23
C PRO A 107 -21.08 7.10 -26.84
N LEU A 108 -19.93 6.83 -26.18
CA LEU A 108 -19.68 7.32 -24.83
C LEU A 108 -19.34 8.81 -24.81
N SER A 109 -18.61 9.31 -25.81
CA SER A 109 -18.35 10.76 -25.98
C SER A 109 -19.65 11.52 -26.15
N LYS A 110 -20.54 11.02 -27.02
CA LYS A 110 -21.88 11.59 -27.21
C LYS A 110 -22.69 11.58 -25.90
N TYR A 111 -22.66 10.47 -25.17
CA TYR A 111 -23.37 10.36 -23.89
C TYR A 111 -22.87 11.36 -22.84
N ILE A 112 -21.55 11.53 -22.71
CA ILE A 112 -20.93 12.51 -21.80
C ILE A 112 -21.33 13.93 -22.18
N ASP A 113 -21.32 14.27 -23.48
CA ASP A 113 -21.74 15.58 -23.97
C ASP A 113 -23.22 15.89 -23.65
N GLU A 114 -24.08 14.88 -23.77
CA GLU A 114 -25.52 15.00 -23.49
C GLU A 114 -25.84 14.96 -21.97
N ASN A 115 -24.97 14.36 -21.15
CA ASN A 115 -25.17 14.14 -19.72
C ASN A 115 -23.90 14.50 -18.91
N PRO A 116 -23.48 15.77 -18.89
CA PRO A 116 -22.22 16.17 -18.25
C PRO A 116 -22.18 15.92 -16.74
N ASP A 117 -23.34 15.86 -16.07
CA ASP A 117 -23.46 15.50 -14.65
C ASP A 117 -23.12 14.04 -14.36
N GLN A 118 -23.17 13.16 -15.37
CA GLN A 118 -22.86 11.73 -15.28
C GLN A 118 -21.39 11.44 -15.65
N GLU A 119 -20.60 12.44 -16.01
CA GLU A 119 -19.23 12.26 -16.47
C GLU A 119 -18.36 11.54 -15.43
N ASN A 120 -18.42 11.94 -14.16
CA ASN A 120 -17.67 11.27 -13.09
C ASN A 120 -18.10 9.81 -12.94
N TYR A 121 -19.40 9.52 -13.06
CA TYR A 121 -19.90 8.15 -12.98
C TYR A 121 -19.37 7.30 -14.14
N VAL A 122 -19.35 7.84 -15.36
CA VAL A 122 -18.75 7.15 -16.51
C VAL A 122 -17.27 6.84 -16.27
N VAL A 123 -16.51 7.84 -15.79
CA VAL A 123 -15.07 7.72 -15.54
C VAL A 123 -14.74 6.72 -14.44
N PHE A 124 -15.43 6.79 -13.29
CA PHE A 124 -15.05 6.03 -12.09
C PHE A 124 -15.94 4.80 -11.83
N SER A 125 -17.02 4.62 -12.59
CA SER A 125 -17.89 3.44 -12.53
C SER A 125 -17.89 2.67 -13.85
N LEU A 126 -18.45 3.22 -14.93
CA LEU A 126 -18.67 2.41 -16.13
C LEU A 126 -17.36 1.91 -16.77
N ILE A 127 -16.41 2.81 -17.03
CA ILE A 127 -15.14 2.47 -17.68
C ILE A 127 -14.36 1.44 -16.85
N PRO A 128 -14.09 1.65 -15.55
CA PRO A 128 -13.40 0.62 -14.77
C PRO A 128 -14.16 -0.70 -14.71
N ALA A 129 -15.49 -0.74 -14.82
CA ALA A 129 -16.18 -2.04 -14.93
C ALA A 129 -15.84 -2.73 -16.27
N LEU A 130 -15.95 -2.01 -17.39
CA LEU A 130 -15.69 -2.53 -18.74
C LEU A 130 -14.25 -3.01 -18.96
N PHE A 131 -13.28 -2.38 -18.30
CA PHE A 131 -11.85 -2.72 -18.39
C PHE A 131 -11.33 -3.44 -17.13
N SER A 132 -12.21 -4.13 -16.41
CA SER A 132 -11.84 -4.97 -15.25
C SER A 132 -10.97 -4.27 -14.21
N CYS A 133 -11.25 -3.00 -13.96
CA CYS A 133 -10.56 -2.09 -13.05
C CYS A 133 -9.06 -1.93 -13.34
N LEU A 134 -8.65 -2.10 -14.61
CA LEU A 134 -7.26 -1.94 -15.06
C LEU A 134 -6.27 -2.79 -14.25
N TRP A 135 -6.71 -3.95 -13.75
CA TRP A 135 -5.91 -4.78 -12.84
C TRP A 135 -4.59 -5.25 -13.49
N SER A 136 -4.57 -5.45 -14.81
CA SER A 136 -3.42 -5.92 -15.59
C SER A 136 -2.85 -4.83 -16.52
N LEU A 137 -1.61 -5.05 -16.98
CA LEU A 137 -0.98 -4.18 -17.98
C LEU A 137 -1.77 -4.17 -19.30
N GLU A 138 -2.32 -5.31 -19.72
CA GLU A 138 -3.08 -5.46 -20.94
C GLU A 138 -4.40 -4.65 -20.88
N GLU A 139 -5.14 -4.71 -19.77
CA GLU A 139 -6.35 -3.89 -19.59
C GLU A 139 -6.03 -2.39 -19.53
N ALA A 140 -4.93 -2.01 -18.86
CA ALA A 140 -4.48 -0.63 -18.83
C ALA A 140 -4.10 -0.12 -20.22
N ASN A 141 -3.43 -0.93 -21.04
CA ASN A 141 -3.09 -0.57 -22.42
C ASN A 141 -4.32 -0.49 -23.33
N ARG A 142 -5.28 -1.42 -23.20
CA ARG A 142 -6.57 -1.33 -23.91
C ARG A 142 -7.31 -0.04 -23.59
N PHE A 143 -7.26 0.40 -22.33
CA PHE A 143 -7.82 1.70 -21.95
C PHE A 143 -7.04 2.88 -22.52
N VAL A 144 -5.70 2.82 -22.59
CA VAL A 144 -4.89 3.85 -23.26
C VAL A 144 -5.27 3.98 -24.74
N ASP A 145 -5.44 2.86 -25.43
CA ASP A 145 -5.85 2.85 -26.83
C ASP A 145 -7.28 3.39 -27.00
N LEU A 146 -8.20 3.07 -26.09
CA LEU A 146 -9.53 3.69 -26.04
C LEU A 146 -9.43 5.22 -25.86
N LEU A 147 -8.65 5.70 -24.90
CA LEU A 147 -8.57 7.12 -24.57
C LEU A 147 -8.09 7.94 -25.77
N LEU A 148 -7.15 7.42 -26.55
CA LEU A 148 -6.64 8.08 -27.76
C LEU A 148 -7.70 8.28 -28.86
N GLU A 149 -8.75 7.45 -28.89
CA GLU A 149 -9.88 7.60 -29.83
C GLU A 149 -10.89 8.68 -29.41
N PHE A 150 -10.87 9.11 -28.14
CA PHE A 150 -11.77 10.18 -27.71
C PHE A 150 -11.35 11.53 -28.29
N PRO A 151 -12.30 12.46 -28.51
CA PRO A 151 -11.99 13.86 -28.72
C PRO A 151 -11.14 14.44 -27.57
N SER A 152 -10.13 15.25 -27.89
CA SER A 152 -9.16 15.78 -26.92
C SER A 152 -9.79 16.55 -25.75
N LYS A 153 -10.98 17.14 -25.94
CA LYS A 153 -11.76 17.78 -24.88
C LYS A 153 -12.08 16.85 -23.69
N HIS A 154 -12.17 15.53 -23.90
CA HIS A 154 -12.45 14.57 -22.85
C HIS A 154 -11.19 14.01 -22.17
N TYR A 155 -9.99 14.27 -22.70
CA TYR A 155 -8.74 13.75 -22.15
C TYR A 155 -8.52 14.13 -20.68
N PRO A 156 -8.72 15.39 -20.23
CA PRO A 156 -8.50 15.75 -18.83
C PRO A 156 -9.38 14.93 -17.89
N SER A 157 -10.62 14.64 -18.30
CA SER A 157 -11.59 13.91 -17.49
C SER A 157 -11.29 12.41 -17.42
N LEU A 158 -11.09 11.78 -18.58
CA LEU A 158 -10.84 10.34 -18.69
C LEU A 158 -9.48 9.94 -18.08
N THR A 159 -8.47 10.80 -18.21
CA THR A 159 -7.13 10.55 -17.65
C THR A 159 -7.17 10.44 -16.12
N ARG A 160 -8.15 11.04 -15.44
CA ARG A 160 -8.32 10.92 -13.99
C ARG A 160 -8.41 9.46 -13.53
N LEU A 161 -8.95 8.56 -14.36
CA LEU A 161 -8.99 7.13 -14.04
C LEU A 161 -7.58 6.54 -13.80
N LEU A 162 -6.58 6.99 -14.57
CA LEU A 162 -5.19 6.57 -14.42
C LEU A 162 -4.50 7.28 -13.25
N LEU A 163 -4.85 8.55 -12.99
CA LEU A 163 -4.31 9.30 -11.85
C LEU A 163 -4.77 8.75 -10.50
N VAL A 164 -5.88 8.03 -10.46
CA VAL A 164 -6.37 7.41 -9.22
C VAL A 164 -6.13 5.91 -9.15
N HIS A 165 -5.49 5.33 -10.17
CA HIS A 165 -5.12 3.93 -10.14
C HIS A 165 -4.07 3.70 -9.04
N PRO A 166 -4.14 2.59 -8.27
CA PRO A 166 -3.22 2.31 -7.16
C PRO A 166 -1.72 2.44 -7.51
N SER A 167 -1.33 2.13 -8.75
CA SER A 167 0.07 2.30 -9.19
C SER A 167 0.52 3.77 -9.21
N PHE A 168 -0.37 4.72 -9.50
CA PHE A 168 -0.03 6.16 -9.47
C PHE A 168 0.06 6.67 -8.04
N PHE A 169 -0.79 6.17 -7.15
CA PHE A 169 -0.74 6.47 -5.72
C PHE A 169 0.63 6.12 -5.10
N VAL A 170 1.28 5.06 -5.57
CA VAL A 170 2.65 4.70 -5.13
C VAL A 170 3.68 5.74 -5.53
N PHE A 171 3.59 6.23 -6.77
CA PHE A 171 4.47 7.29 -7.23
C PHE A 171 4.31 8.55 -6.37
N LEU A 172 3.07 9.00 -6.12
CA LEU A 172 2.81 10.20 -5.32
C LEU A 172 3.16 10.01 -3.84
N SER A 173 2.83 8.88 -3.24
CA SER A 173 3.20 8.61 -1.84
C SER A 173 4.71 8.57 -1.63
N SER A 174 5.50 8.16 -2.63
CA SER A 174 6.98 8.16 -2.56
C SER A 174 7.63 9.55 -2.45
N ILE A 175 6.89 10.61 -2.81
CA ILE A 175 7.35 12.00 -2.75
C ILE A 175 6.54 12.84 -1.74
N GLN A 176 5.47 12.31 -1.16
CA GLN A 176 4.50 13.06 -0.34
C GLN A 176 5.16 13.81 0.83
N SER A 177 6.13 13.18 1.52
CA SER A 177 6.82 13.82 2.64
C SER A 177 7.71 15.00 2.23
N ASP A 178 8.29 14.95 1.03
CA ASP A 178 9.11 16.03 0.46
C ASP A 178 8.20 17.17 -0.03
N VAL A 179 7.07 16.82 -0.63
CA VAL A 179 6.07 17.77 -1.09
C VAL A 179 5.44 18.53 0.08
N ALA A 180 5.14 17.85 1.19
CA ALA A 180 4.63 18.50 2.39
C ALA A 180 5.61 19.54 2.96
N ARG A 181 6.94 19.28 2.84
CA ARG A 181 7.97 20.26 3.21
C ARG A 181 7.98 21.47 2.27
N LEU A 182 7.82 21.25 0.96
CA LEU A 182 7.73 22.35 -0.01
C LEU A 182 6.53 23.26 0.27
N LEU A 183 5.37 22.70 0.64
CA LEU A 183 4.18 23.49 1.01
C LEU A 183 4.35 24.34 2.26
N GLY A 184 5.29 23.99 3.14
CA GLY A 184 5.65 24.79 4.31
C GLY A 184 6.65 25.92 4.03
N SER A 185 7.21 25.99 2.82
CA SER A 185 8.22 27.00 2.47
C SER A 185 7.58 28.33 2.03
N GLU A 186 8.25 29.45 2.32
CA GLU A 186 7.78 30.80 1.95
C GLU A 186 7.71 31.04 0.42
N LYS A 187 8.46 30.26 -0.36
CA LYS A 187 8.50 30.33 -1.84
C LYS A 187 8.34 28.94 -2.45
N LEU A 188 7.11 28.63 -2.82
CA LEU A 188 6.79 27.43 -3.57
C LEU A 188 7.06 27.65 -5.06
N GLU A 189 8.04 26.95 -5.61
CA GLU A 189 8.41 27.02 -7.03
C GLU A 189 8.06 25.72 -7.76
N LEU A 190 7.55 25.84 -8.99
CA LEU A 190 7.20 24.69 -9.82
C LEU A 190 8.43 23.80 -10.11
N CYS A 191 9.61 24.39 -10.32
CA CYS A 191 10.87 23.68 -10.53
C CYS A 191 11.10 22.61 -9.46
N SER A 192 10.97 22.99 -8.19
CA SER A 192 11.18 22.11 -7.04
C SER A 192 10.25 20.90 -7.05
N LEU A 193 8.99 21.09 -7.44
CA LEU A 193 8.02 19.99 -7.54
C LEU A 193 8.33 19.08 -8.74
N ILE A 194 8.71 19.66 -9.88
CA ILE A 194 9.11 18.88 -11.06
C ILE A 194 10.39 18.08 -10.76
N ASP A 195 11.36 18.65 -10.05
CA ASP A 195 12.57 17.95 -9.63
C ASP A 195 12.26 16.75 -8.71
N LEU A 196 11.27 16.88 -7.81
CA LEU A 196 10.79 15.74 -7.02
C LEU A 196 10.18 14.65 -7.91
N PHE A 197 9.34 15.01 -8.88
CA PHE A 197 8.77 14.04 -9.83
C PHE A 197 9.89 13.34 -10.62
N MET A 198 10.87 14.12 -11.11
CA MET A 198 12.05 13.63 -11.82
C MET A 198 12.85 12.61 -10.98
N SER A 199 12.97 12.83 -9.68
CA SER A 199 13.72 11.95 -8.77
C SER A 199 13.10 10.56 -8.55
N ARG A 200 11.84 10.36 -8.98
CA ARG A 200 11.06 9.12 -8.80
C ARG A 200 10.40 8.62 -10.09
N LEU A 201 10.85 9.05 -11.28
CA LEU A 201 10.23 8.65 -12.56
C LEU A 201 10.19 7.13 -12.80
N PHE A 202 11.10 6.36 -12.19
CA PHE A 202 11.10 4.90 -12.29
C PHE A 202 9.85 4.24 -11.68
N LEU A 203 9.11 4.94 -10.81
CA LEU A 203 7.81 4.53 -10.27
C LEU A 203 6.62 5.07 -11.07
N PHE A 204 6.84 5.94 -12.06
CA PHE A 204 5.76 6.55 -12.81
C PHE A 204 5.04 5.51 -13.70
N PRO A 205 3.70 5.38 -13.63
CA PRO A 205 2.98 4.28 -14.28
C PRO A 205 3.21 4.17 -15.78
N ALA A 206 3.41 2.92 -16.24
CA ALA A 206 3.65 2.62 -17.65
C ALA A 206 2.51 3.05 -18.57
N SER A 207 1.25 2.92 -18.13
CA SER A 207 0.06 3.33 -18.89
C SER A 207 0.06 4.83 -19.20
N LEU A 208 0.35 5.68 -18.21
CA LEU A 208 0.47 7.12 -18.41
C LEU A 208 1.66 7.48 -19.31
N ARG A 209 2.80 6.79 -19.19
CA ARG A 209 3.95 7.01 -20.09
C ARG A 209 3.64 6.62 -21.53
N SER A 210 2.96 5.49 -21.71
CA SER A 210 2.47 5.05 -23.02
C SER A 210 1.57 6.12 -23.64
N LEU A 211 0.65 6.68 -22.85
CA LEU A 211 -0.25 7.73 -23.31
C LEU A 211 0.48 9.05 -23.67
N ILE A 212 1.42 9.49 -22.83
CA ILE A 212 2.29 10.66 -23.11
C ILE A 212 3.14 10.45 -24.37
N THR A 213 3.55 9.20 -24.65
CA THR A 213 4.37 8.89 -25.83
C THR A 213 3.54 8.84 -27.10
N LYS A 214 2.29 8.36 -27.03
CA LYS A 214 1.39 8.18 -28.18
C LYS A 214 0.58 9.43 -28.54
N THR A 215 0.39 10.37 -27.62
CA THR A 215 -0.41 11.58 -27.88
C THR A 215 0.32 12.57 -28.81
N SER A 216 -0.45 13.36 -29.57
CA SER A 216 0.09 14.30 -30.56
C SER A 216 0.75 15.54 -29.94
N ASP A 217 0.26 16.00 -28.79
CA ASP A 217 0.84 17.10 -28.01
C ASP A 217 1.12 16.68 -26.55
N PRO A 218 2.27 16.02 -26.30
CA PRO A 218 2.62 15.48 -24.98
C PRO A 218 2.82 16.53 -23.88
N ILE A 219 3.23 17.74 -24.24
CA ILE A 219 3.48 18.83 -23.30
C ILE A 219 2.16 19.37 -22.78
N ASN A 220 1.24 19.69 -23.69
CA ASN A 220 -0.10 20.13 -23.32
C ASN A 220 -0.87 19.02 -22.62
N PHE A 221 -0.77 17.77 -23.09
CA PHE A 221 -1.39 16.63 -22.44
C PHE A 221 -0.92 16.48 -20.98
N PHE A 222 0.39 16.49 -20.73
CA PHE A 222 0.92 16.38 -19.36
C PHE A 222 0.44 17.54 -18.48
N THR A 223 0.45 18.76 -19.02
CA THR A 223 0.03 19.96 -18.28
C THR A 223 -1.45 19.90 -17.90
N GLU A 224 -2.33 19.72 -18.87
CA GLU A 224 -3.79 19.77 -18.68
C GLU A 224 -4.35 18.50 -18.02
N CYS A 225 -3.82 17.34 -18.36
CA CYS A 225 -4.41 16.05 -17.98
C CYS A 225 -3.73 15.38 -16.77
N VAL A 226 -2.50 15.77 -16.42
CA VAL A 226 -1.76 15.20 -15.28
C VAL A 226 -1.48 16.26 -14.22
N LEU A 227 -0.77 17.33 -14.57
CA LEU A 227 -0.27 18.29 -13.59
C LEU A 227 -1.40 19.14 -12.98
N LYS A 228 -2.22 19.81 -13.81
CA LYS A 228 -3.32 20.66 -13.32
C LYS A 228 -4.30 19.91 -12.40
N PRO A 229 -4.78 18.69 -12.71
CA PRO A 229 -5.65 17.94 -11.80
C PRO A 229 -4.99 17.69 -10.43
N ILE A 230 -3.72 17.28 -10.42
CA ILE A 230 -2.99 17.00 -9.18
C ILE A 230 -2.78 18.28 -8.36
N LEU A 231 -2.41 19.39 -9.00
CA LEU A 231 -2.14 20.66 -8.30
C LEU A 231 -3.41 21.34 -7.78
N SER A 232 -4.54 21.19 -8.49
CA SER A 232 -5.83 21.77 -8.08
C SER A 232 -6.45 21.02 -6.91
N LYS A 233 -6.30 19.70 -6.83
CA LYS A 233 -6.82 18.87 -5.72
C LYS A 233 -5.77 17.89 -5.20
N PRO A 234 -4.69 18.38 -4.57
CA PRO A 234 -3.53 17.54 -4.24
C PRO A 234 -3.86 16.43 -3.23
N SER A 235 -4.74 16.70 -2.27
CA SER A 235 -5.19 15.72 -1.28
C SER A 235 -6.11 14.66 -1.89
N LEU A 236 -6.87 14.98 -2.95
CA LEU A 236 -7.69 13.98 -3.63
C LEU A 236 -6.83 12.93 -4.32
N TYR A 237 -5.74 13.35 -4.97
CA TYR A 237 -4.87 12.43 -5.73
C TYR A 237 -3.73 11.82 -4.89
N GLY A 238 -3.58 12.18 -3.62
CA GLY A 238 -2.54 11.63 -2.74
C GLY A 238 -1.18 12.31 -2.82
N LEU A 239 -1.08 13.47 -3.48
CA LEU A 239 0.14 14.29 -3.48
C LEU A 239 0.46 14.85 -2.09
N VAL A 240 -0.58 15.12 -1.29
CA VAL A 240 -0.49 15.54 0.11
C VAL A 240 -1.40 14.67 0.99
N PRO A 241 -1.19 14.63 2.31
CA PRO A 241 -2.07 13.90 3.23
C PRO A 241 -3.55 14.34 3.15
N SER A 242 -4.48 13.44 3.47
CA SER A 242 -5.94 13.69 3.40
C SER A 242 -6.43 14.87 4.25
N ASN A 243 -5.69 15.23 5.30
CA ASN A 243 -6.00 16.33 6.21
C ASN A 243 -5.33 17.67 5.82
N GLU A 244 -4.57 17.70 4.74
CA GLU A 244 -3.93 18.91 4.22
C GLU A 244 -4.91 19.69 3.34
N PHE A 245 -5.12 20.96 3.70
CA PHE A 245 -6.06 21.86 3.01
C PHE A 245 -5.36 22.85 2.07
N ARG A 246 -4.03 23.00 2.17
CA ARG A 246 -3.26 23.86 1.27
C ARG A 246 -3.23 23.27 -0.14
N THR A 247 -3.36 24.12 -1.14
CA THR A 247 -3.35 23.75 -2.56
C THR A 247 -2.13 24.35 -3.28
N PHE A 248 -1.88 23.88 -4.50
CA PHE A 248 -0.84 24.42 -5.38
C PHE A 248 -1.43 25.41 -6.40
N GLU A 249 -2.55 26.06 -6.08
CA GLU A 249 -3.27 26.93 -7.01
C GLU A 249 -2.40 28.08 -7.55
N SER A 250 -1.48 28.60 -6.74
CA SER A 250 -0.53 29.64 -7.15
C SER A 250 0.40 29.21 -8.31
N LEU A 251 0.63 27.91 -8.48
CA LEU A 251 1.45 27.36 -9.55
C LEU A 251 0.67 27.16 -10.86
N LEU A 252 -0.67 27.10 -10.82
CA LEU A 252 -1.51 26.77 -11.99
C LEU A 252 -1.38 27.77 -13.15
N ASN A 253 -0.94 29.00 -12.85
CA ASN A 253 -0.79 30.07 -13.84
C ASN A 253 0.66 30.29 -14.29
N ASN A 254 1.63 29.59 -13.69
CA ASN A 254 3.07 29.82 -13.87
C ASN A 254 3.78 28.57 -14.42
N PHE A 255 3.20 27.94 -15.45
CA PHE A 255 3.86 26.83 -16.12
C PHE A 255 4.91 27.34 -17.11
N GLU A 256 6.18 27.18 -16.77
CA GLU A 256 7.27 27.42 -17.71
C GLU A 256 7.44 26.21 -18.63
N THR A 257 7.20 26.42 -19.93
CA THR A 257 7.22 25.35 -20.95
C THR A 257 8.50 24.52 -20.91
N GLY A 258 9.67 25.15 -20.70
CA GLY A 258 10.96 24.44 -20.64
C GLY A 258 11.07 23.43 -19.49
N GLN A 259 10.43 23.70 -18.34
CA GLN A 259 10.41 22.76 -17.21
C GLN A 259 9.54 21.55 -17.51
N ILE A 260 8.39 21.77 -18.16
CA ILE A 260 7.46 20.71 -18.55
C ILE A 260 8.06 19.84 -19.66
N GLU A 261 8.71 20.46 -20.66
CA GLU A 261 9.44 19.75 -21.70
C GLU A 261 10.48 18.79 -21.13
N ARG A 262 11.23 19.25 -20.11
CA ARG A 262 12.25 18.44 -19.43
C ARG A 262 11.66 17.15 -18.86
N ILE A 263 10.55 17.22 -18.12
CA ILE A 263 9.93 16.02 -17.52
C ILE A 263 9.24 15.14 -18.57
N VAL A 264 8.60 15.72 -19.57
CA VAL A 264 7.96 14.96 -20.66
C VAL A 264 9.01 14.17 -21.45
N ASN A 265 10.15 14.79 -21.79
CA ASN A 265 11.24 14.12 -22.47
C ASN A 265 11.85 13.01 -21.60
N ALA A 266 12.01 13.24 -20.29
CA ALA A 266 12.49 12.21 -19.39
C ALA A 266 11.52 11.02 -19.28
N LEU A 267 10.21 11.27 -19.20
CA LEU A 267 9.18 10.23 -19.17
C LEU A 267 9.17 9.35 -20.42
N LYS A 268 9.35 9.95 -21.60
CA LYS A 268 9.45 9.24 -22.89
C LYS A 268 10.69 8.36 -22.99
N ASN A 269 11.81 8.82 -22.43
CA ASN A 269 13.11 8.17 -22.54
C ASN A 269 13.46 7.29 -21.32
N GLN A 270 12.54 7.10 -20.37
CA GLN A 270 12.79 6.35 -19.15
C GLN A 270 12.87 4.84 -19.43
N GLU A 271 14.09 4.30 -19.43
CA GLU A 271 14.36 2.87 -19.64
C GLU A 271 14.13 2.02 -18.39
N ASN A 272 14.50 2.53 -17.20
CA ASN A 272 14.43 1.79 -15.94
C ASN A 272 13.10 2.04 -15.22
N THR A 273 12.20 1.07 -15.24
CA THR A 273 10.83 1.25 -14.75
C THR A 273 10.35 0.04 -13.98
N ILE A 274 9.72 0.29 -12.83
CA ILE A 274 9.14 -0.78 -12.02
C ILE A 274 7.72 -1.04 -12.53
N GLN A 275 7.50 -2.23 -13.08
CA GLN A 275 6.16 -2.66 -13.47
C GLN A 275 5.39 -3.12 -12.24
N MET A 276 4.37 -2.34 -11.87
CA MET A 276 3.51 -2.62 -10.72
C MET A 276 2.24 -3.41 -11.06
N GLN A 277 1.97 -3.66 -12.35
CA GLN A 277 0.79 -4.42 -12.80
C GLN A 277 1.18 -5.81 -13.31
N PRO A 278 0.42 -6.87 -12.99
CA PRO A 278 0.62 -8.20 -13.54
C PRO A 278 0.37 -8.20 -15.06
N SER A 279 1.01 -9.15 -15.75
CA SER A 279 0.76 -9.42 -17.16
C SER A 279 -0.14 -10.64 -17.32
N GLU A 280 -1.21 -10.50 -18.10
CA GLU A 280 -2.12 -11.59 -18.43
C GLU A 280 -1.41 -12.75 -19.14
N ASN A 281 -0.36 -12.46 -19.92
CA ASN A 281 0.44 -13.50 -20.58
C ASN A 281 1.07 -14.47 -19.57
N THR A 282 1.49 -13.99 -18.40
CA THR A 282 2.06 -14.84 -17.33
C THR A 282 1.00 -15.70 -16.64
N LEU A 283 -0.28 -15.37 -16.81
CA LEU A 283 -1.43 -16.04 -16.18
C LEU A 283 -2.37 -16.67 -17.20
N ALA A 284 -1.92 -16.86 -18.45
CA ALA A 284 -2.75 -17.28 -19.55
C ALA A 284 -3.48 -18.60 -19.27
N SER A 285 -2.84 -19.55 -18.57
CA SER A 285 -3.46 -20.82 -18.16
C SER A 285 -4.59 -20.63 -17.14
N VAL A 286 -4.33 -19.82 -16.09
CA VAL A 286 -5.32 -19.49 -15.05
C VAL A 286 -6.51 -18.75 -15.66
N ILE A 287 -6.25 -17.79 -16.53
CA ILE A 287 -7.27 -17.01 -17.22
C ILE A 287 -8.10 -17.89 -18.16
N ALA A 288 -7.46 -18.73 -18.97
CA ALA A 288 -8.15 -19.59 -19.93
C ALA A 288 -9.01 -20.68 -19.25
N ALA A 289 -8.62 -21.12 -18.05
CA ALA A 289 -9.34 -22.13 -17.28
C ALA A 289 -10.58 -21.60 -16.54
N ASN A 290 -10.76 -20.27 -16.42
CA ASN A 290 -11.82 -19.66 -15.63
C ASN A 290 -12.71 -18.73 -16.48
N GLU A 291 -14.00 -18.67 -16.13
CA GLU A 291 -14.92 -17.72 -16.77
C GLU A 291 -14.63 -16.30 -16.28
N GLN A 292 -14.32 -15.40 -17.21
CA GLN A 292 -14.04 -14.00 -16.88
C GLN A 292 -15.33 -13.20 -16.84
N LEU A 293 -15.49 -12.44 -15.76
CA LEU A 293 -16.70 -11.69 -15.47
C LEU A 293 -16.39 -10.19 -15.40
N ILE A 294 -17.28 -9.39 -15.99
CA ILE A 294 -17.40 -7.96 -15.73
C ILE A 294 -18.49 -7.76 -14.66
N TYR A 295 -18.21 -6.88 -13.70
CA TYR A 295 -19.10 -6.60 -12.58
C TYR A 295 -19.72 -5.22 -12.76
N LEU A 296 -20.97 -5.18 -13.23
CA LEU A 296 -21.71 -3.94 -13.47
C LEU A 296 -22.60 -3.61 -12.28
N LEU A 297 -22.69 -2.33 -11.94
CA LEU A 297 -23.74 -1.81 -11.07
C LEU A 297 -25.00 -1.51 -11.88
N LYS A 298 -26.09 -1.18 -11.18
CA LYS A 298 -27.36 -0.84 -11.81
C LYS A 298 -27.23 0.32 -12.80
N ASP A 299 -26.61 1.44 -12.42
CA ASP A 299 -26.53 2.57 -13.36
C ASP A 299 -25.52 2.33 -14.48
N ASP A 300 -24.49 1.48 -14.27
CA ASP A 300 -23.64 1.01 -15.38
C ASP A 300 -24.51 0.32 -16.46
N CYS A 301 -25.47 -0.52 -16.05
CA CYS A 301 -26.40 -1.19 -16.95
C CYS A 301 -27.33 -0.20 -17.67
N VAL A 302 -27.80 0.84 -16.97
CA VAL A 302 -28.63 1.90 -17.54
C VAL A 302 -27.86 2.68 -18.61
N ILE A 303 -26.60 3.03 -18.35
CA ILE A 303 -25.78 3.74 -19.32
C ILE A 303 -25.51 2.86 -20.54
N ILE A 304 -25.16 1.58 -20.34
CA ILE A 304 -24.95 0.63 -21.44
C ILE A 304 -26.18 0.58 -22.34
N GLN A 305 -27.38 0.41 -21.79
CA GLN A 305 -28.62 0.39 -22.56
C GLN A 305 -28.79 1.66 -23.41
N LYS A 306 -28.53 2.83 -22.82
CA LYS A 306 -28.66 4.13 -23.50
C LYS A 306 -27.66 4.29 -24.64
N ILE A 307 -26.39 3.92 -24.44
CA ILE A 307 -25.35 4.11 -25.46
C ILE A 307 -25.45 3.07 -26.59
N THR A 308 -26.00 1.88 -26.32
CA THR A 308 -26.21 0.86 -27.35
C THR A 308 -27.55 0.97 -28.07
N ASN A 309 -28.47 1.84 -27.60
CA ASN A 309 -29.85 1.95 -28.08
C ASN A 309 -30.55 0.57 -28.21
N SER A 310 -30.24 -0.33 -27.28
CA SER A 310 -30.71 -1.71 -27.31
C SER A 310 -31.96 -1.89 -26.45
N ASP A 311 -32.88 -2.77 -26.86
CA ASP A 311 -34.11 -3.13 -26.13
C ASP A 311 -33.86 -3.96 -24.85
N ILE A 312 -32.72 -3.75 -24.19
CA ILE A 312 -32.36 -4.44 -22.95
C ILE A 312 -33.21 -3.89 -21.81
N ILE A 313 -33.89 -4.79 -21.10
CA ILE A 313 -34.65 -4.42 -19.90
C ILE A 313 -33.66 -4.03 -18.79
N THR A 314 -33.81 -2.81 -18.28
CA THR A 314 -32.95 -2.31 -17.21
C THR A 314 -33.25 -2.96 -15.87
N PRO A 315 -32.22 -3.29 -15.09
CA PRO A 315 -32.41 -3.82 -13.76
C PRO A 315 -33.07 -2.79 -12.83
N GLN A 316 -33.98 -3.27 -11.97
CA GLN A 316 -34.73 -2.43 -11.03
C GLN A 316 -34.14 -2.44 -9.61
N SER A 317 -33.56 -3.58 -9.22
CA SER A 317 -32.95 -3.81 -7.91
C SER A 317 -31.54 -3.21 -7.85
N GLU A 318 -31.09 -2.82 -6.66
CA GLU A 318 -29.67 -2.54 -6.42
C GLU A 318 -28.91 -3.88 -6.32
N GLY A 319 -27.71 -3.94 -6.90
CA GLY A 319 -26.89 -5.16 -6.88
C GLY A 319 -25.75 -5.14 -7.89
N VAL A 320 -25.03 -6.27 -7.96
CA VAL A 320 -23.93 -6.49 -8.91
C VAL A 320 -24.36 -7.47 -10.00
N TYR A 321 -24.33 -7.01 -11.25
CA TYR A 321 -24.69 -7.76 -12.44
C TYR A 321 -23.44 -8.33 -13.09
N GLN A 322 -23.30 -9.66 -13.04
CA GLN A 322 -22.11 -10.38 -13.51
C GLN A 322 -22.27 -10.78 -14.98
N VAL A 323 -21.49 -10.16 -15.86
CA VAL A 323 -21.55 -10.36 -17.31
C VAL A 323 -20.32 -11.12 -17.80
N PRO A 324 -20.46 -12.33 -18.36
CA PRO A 324 -19.33 -13.07 -18.92
C PRO A 324 -18.75 -12.36 -20.13
N CYS A 325 -17.43 -12.18 -20.14
CA CYS A 325 -16.71 -11.56 -21.24
C CYS A 325 -15.66 -12.54 -21.77
N LYS A 326 -15.60 -12.73 -23.10
CA LYS A 326 -14.53 -13.51 -23.73
C LYS A 326 -13.34 -12.60 -23.99
N ARG A 327 -12.21 -12.82 -23.31
CA ARG A 327 -10.94 -12.20 -23.71
C ARG A 327 -10.20 -13.08 -24.70
N VAL A 328 -9.63 -12.44 -25.71
CA VAL A 328 -8.67 -13.08 -26.61
C VAL A 328 -7.31 -13.00 -25.92
N VAL A 329 -7.01 -13.97 -25.06
CA VAL A 329 -5.62 -14.15 -24.63
C VAL A 329 -4.92 -14.86 -25.78
N ASN A 330 -3.91 -14.21 -26.38
CA ASN A 330 -2.95 -14.90 -27.23
C ASN A 330 -2.17 -15.84 -26.31
N VAL A 331 -2.75 -17.00 -26.00
CA VAL A 331 -2.00 -18.10 -25.39
C VAL A 331 -0.90 -18.37 -26.40
N PRO A 332 0.38 -18.08 -26.09
CA PRO A 332 1.43 -18.63 -26.92
C PRO A 332 1.13 -20.12 -26.95
N GLN A 333 1.06 -20.72 -28.14
CA GLN A 333 1.14 -22.17 -28.23
C GLN A 333 2.54 -22.56 -27.74
N ILE A 334 2.83 -22.39 -26.45
CA ILE A 334 3.40 -23.47 -25.67
C ILE A 334 2.41 -24.56 -25.98
N LYS A 335 2.75 -25.42 -26.96
CA LYS A 335 2.12 -26.72 -27.07
C LYS A 335 1.94 -27.12 -25.61
N ALA A 336 0.70 -27.38 -25.19
CA ALA A 336 0.55 -28.36 -24.16
C ALA A 336 1.28 -29.58 -24.74
N SER A 337 2.61 -29.67 -24.53
CA SER A 337 3.12 -30.90 -24.05
C SER A 337 2.19 -31.13 -22.87
N ASN A 338 1.24 -32.03 -23.08
CA ASN A 338 0.80 -32.92 -22.05
C ASN A 338 2.05 -33.66 -21.51
N SER A 339 3.06 -32.92 -21.06
CA SER A 339 4.08 -33.36 -20.17
C SER A 339 3.40 -33.32 -18.79
N VAL A 340 2.33 -34.11 -18.64
CA VAL A 340 2.43 -35.17 -17.64
C VAL A 340 3.84 -35.68 -17.85
N PHE A 341 4.78 -35.28 -16.98
CA PHE A 341 6.18 -35.61 -17.12
C PHE A 341 6.23 -36.97 -17.79
N ASP A 342 6.75 -37.08 -19.01
CA ASP A 342 7.05 -38.40 -19.55
C ASP A 342 8.28 -38.79 -18.72
N ILE A 343 8.00 -39.12 -17.46
CA ILE A 343 8.93 -39.59 -16.47
C ILE A 343 9.36 -40.86 -17.13
N ASP A 344 10.50 -40.83 -17.80
CA ASP A 344 11.07 -42.02 -18.38
C ASP A 344 11.12 -43.04 -17.23
N PRO A 345 10.28 -44.09 -17.23
CA PRO A 345 10.15 -44.94 -16.06
C PRO A 345 11.49 -45.60 -15.73
N PHE A 346 12.36 -45.73 -16.73
CA PHE A 346 13.73 -46.20 -16.61
C PHE A 346 14.66 -45.20 -15.90
N GLU A 347 14.61 -43.91 -16.27
CA GLU A 347 15.38 -42.85 -15.58
C GLU A 347 14.89 -42.65 -14.15
N SER A 348 13.57 -42.68 -13.94
CA SER A 348 12.98 -42.43 -12.62
C SER A 348 13.29 -43.53 -11.62
N LEU A 349 13.22 -44.78 -12.08
CA LEU A 349 13.60 -45.93 -11.27
C LEU A 349 15.09 -45.89 -10.91
N LEU A 350 15.95 -45.57 -11.88
CA LEU A 350 17.38 -45.37 -11.66
C LEU A 350 17.66 -44.21 -10.69
N ARG A 351 16.99 -43.06 -10.88
CA ARG A 351 17.13 -41.88 -10.02
C ARG A 351 16.73 -42.20 -8.59
N ALA A 352 15.62 -42.91 -8.39
CA ALA A 352 15.19 -43.34 -7.06
C ALA A 352 16.23 -44.26 -6.39
N LEU A 353 16.79 -45.22 -7.14
CA LEU A 353 17.85 -46.11 -6.65
C LEU A 353 19.13 -45.34 -6.31
N VAL A 354 19.57 -44.43 -7.16
CA VAL A 354 20.79 -43.61 -6.96
C VAL A 354 20.65 -42.63 -5.80
N ILE A 355 19.49 -42.01 -5.59
CA ILE A 355 19.25 -41.12 -4.43
C ILE A 355 19.29 -41.93 -3.13
N GLN A 356 18.56 -43.05 -3.10
CA GLN A 356 18.24 -43.77 -1.87
C GLN A 356 19.30 -44.80 -1.46
N LEU A 357 20.12 -45.29 -2.39
CA LEU A 357 21.24 -46.18 -2.11
C LEU A 357 22.57 -45.41 -2.12
N ASP A 358 23.53 -45.85 -1.30
CA ASP A 358 24.84 -45.21 -1.24
C ASP A 358 25.76 -45.66 -2.39
N VAL A 359 25.65 -44.96 -3.52
CA VAL A 359 26.43 -45.23 -4.74
C VAL A 359 27.73 -44.43 -4.83
N SER A 360 28.29 -44.02 -3.68
CA SER A 360 29.53 -43.23 -3.61
C SER A 360 30.78 -43.98 -4.09
N HIS A 361 30.68 -45.29 -4.26
CA HIS A 361 31.72 -46.15 -4.81
C HIS A 361 31.16 -46.85 -6.05
N SER A 362 31.75 -46.61 -7.23
CA SER A 362 31.27 -47.23 -8.47
C SER A 362 32.07 -48.49 -8.78
N GLU A 363 31.38 -49.54 -9.17
CA GLU A 363 31.97 -50.77 -9.66
C GLU A 363 32.09 -50.74 -11.19
N ALA A 364 32.69 -51.78 -11.79
CA ALA A 364 32.93 -51.85 -13.22
C ALA A 364 31.67 -51.74 -14.11
N ASN A 365 30.48 -52.00 -13.55
CA ASN A 365 29.20 -51.76 -14.20
C ASN A 365 28.14 -51.22 -13.22
N ILE A 366 27.05 -50.67 -13.77
CA ILE A 366 25.98 -50.05 -12.98
C ILE A 366 25.23 -51.03 -12.08
N ILE A 367 25.13 -52.30 -12.48
CA ILE A 367 24.37 -53.31 -11.75
C ILE A 367 25.15 -53.73 -10.50
N ASP A 368 26.44 -54.00 -10.66
CA ASP A 368 27.35 -54.31 -9.56
C ASP A 368 27.45 -53.12 -8.59
N THR A 369 27.43 -51.88 -9.12
CA THR A 369 27.39 -50.66 -8.30
C THR A 369 26.14 -50.61 -7.42
N LEU A 370 24.96 -50.87 -8.00
CA LEU A 370 23.68 -50.84 -7.28
C LEU A 370 23.52 -52.04 -6.34
N ASP A 371 23.97 -53.24 -6.73
CA ASP A 371 23.97 -54.44 -5.90
C ASP A 371 24.90 -54.27 -4.69
N ALA A 372 26.10 -53.70 -4.89
CA ALA A 372 27.02 -53.38 -3.79
C ALA A 372 26.42 -52.34 -2.83
N ALA A 373 25.84 -51.26 -3.35
CA ALA A 373 25.17 -50.23 -2.55
C ALA A 373 23.96 -50.79 -1.78
N LEU A 374 23.22 -51.74 -2.37
CA LEU A 374 22.10 -52.43 -1.72
C LEU A 374 22.55 -53.38 -0.62
N MET A 375 23.70 -54.04 -0.79
CA MET A 375 24.29 -54.90 0.26
C MET A 375 24.71 -54.10 1.49
N LEU A 376 25.17 -52.86 1.29
CA LEU A 376 25.54 -51.93 2.35
C LEU A 376 24.32 -51.22 2.98
N HIS A 377 23.14 -51.33 2.38
CA HIS A 377 21.90 -50.72 2.88
C HIS A 377 21.27 -51.55 4.01
N ALA A 378 21.34 -51.04 5.24
CA ALA A 378 20.74 -51.68 6.42
C ALA A 378 19.38 -51.05 6.77
N GLY A 379 18.29 -51.80 6.69
CA GLY A 379 16.97 -51.34 7.13
C GLY A 379 15.78 -52.14 6.63
N ALA A 380 14.59 -51.86 7.18
CA ALA A 380 13.33 -52.53 6.83
C ALA A 380 12.86 -52.30 5.37
N SER A 381 13.44 -51.32 4.67
CA SER A 381 13.15 -51.00 3.26
C SER A 381 14.00 -51.78 2.25
N ARG A 382 14.95 -52.61 2.68
CA ARG A 382 15.85 -53.36 1.79
C ARG A 382 15.11 -54.20 0.75
N LEU A 383 14.08 -54.94 1.16
CA LEU A 383 13.27 -55.76 0.25
C LEU A 383 12.61 -54.92 -0.86
N GLN A 384 12.19 -53.70 -0.54
CA GLN A 384 11.60 -52.79 -1.52
C GLN A 384 12.63 -52.32 -2.56
N PHE A 385 13.88 -52.11 -2.15
CA PHE A 385 14.98 -51.75 -3.04
C PHE A 385 15.46 -52.92 -3.89
N GLU A 386 15.47 -54.14 -3.34
CA GLU A 386 15.72 -55.37 -4.10
C GLU A 386 14.72 -55.51 -5.25
N LEU A 387 13.42 -55.36 -4.97
CA LEU A 387 12.36 -55.41 -5.99
C LEU A 387 12.53 -54.33 -7.07
N ARG A 388 12.88 -53.11 -6.69
CA ARG A 388 13.13 -52.00 -7.64
C ARG A 388 14.38 -52.22 -8.48
N LEU A 389 15.43 -52.81 -7.91
CA LEU A 389 16.65 -53.14 -8.64
C LEU A 389 16.41 -54.28 -9.64
N ASP A 390 15.60 -55.26 -9.28
CA ASP A 390 15.17 -56.32 -10.20
C ASP A 390 14.31 -55.78 -11.34
N GLU A 391 13.40 -54.85 -11.06
CA GLU A 391 12.63 -54.12 -12.07
C GLU A 391 13.57 -53.34 -13.00
N PHE A 392 14.59 -52.67 -12.46
CA PHE A 392 15.59 -51.95 -13.26
C PHE A 392 16.40 -52.90 -14.14
N LYS A 393 16.83 -54.06 -13.62
CA LYS A 393 17.52 -55.12 -14.38
C LYS A 393 16.66 -55.62 -15.55
N GLN A 394 15.35 -55.78 -15.35
CA GLN A 394 14.42 -56.18 -16.40
C GLN A 394 14.26 -55.10 -17.47
N MET A 395 14.06 -53.84 -17.06
CA MET A 395 13.92 -52.71 -17.98
C MET A 395 15.21 -52.46 -18.79
N LYS A 396 16.38 -52.61 -18.16
CA LYS A 396 17.69 -52.52 -18.84
C LYS A 396 17.79 -53.53 -19.98
N LYS A 397 17.39 -54.79 -19.72
CA LYS A 397 17.36 -55.86 -20.74
C LYS A 397 16.37 -55.55 -21.86
N GLN A 398 15.18 -55.05 -21.52
CA GLN A 398 14.18 -54.68 -22.53
C GLN A 398 14.63 -53.53 -23.44
N ARG A 399 15.42 -52.58 -22.90
CA ARG A 399 15.94 -51.42 -23.65
C ARG A 399 17.28 -51.65 -24.34
N ASN A 400 17.91 -52.81 -24.17
CA ASN A 400 19.29 -53.07 -24.60
C ASN A 400 20.27 -51.96 -24.15
N ALA A 401 20.10 -51.45 -22.92
CA ALA A 401 20.96 -50.39 -22.40
C ALA A 401 22.34 -50.93 -21.98
N PRO A 402 23.44 -50.18 -22.22
CA PRO A 402 24.81 -50.63 -21.94
C PRO A 402 25.07 -50.73 -20.44
N ASP A 403 26.09 -51.49 -20.04
CA ASP A 403 26.48 -51.67 -18.62
C ASP A 403 27.37 -50.53 -18.06
N ASP A 404 27.85 -49.63 -18.93
CA ASP A 404 28.75 -48.54 -18.59
C ASP A 404 28.07 -47.50 -17.69
N VAL A 405 28.64 -47.28 -16.50
CA VAL A 405 28.19 -46.26 -15.52
C VAL A 405 28.14 -44.86 -16.15
N SER A 406 29.04 -44.55 -17.09
CA SER A 406 29.10 -43.24 -17.75
C SER A 406 27.84 -42.91 -18.56
N TYR A 407 27.23 -43.92 -19.18
CA TYR A 407 25.96 -43.76 -19.91
C TYR A 407 24.83 -43.32 -18.96
N TYR A 408 24.76 -43.93 -17.78
CA TYR A 408 23.73 -43.64 -16.77
C TYR A 408 23.94 -42.28 -16.09
N VAL A 409 25.19 -41.90 -15.84
CA VAL A 409 25.53 -40.55 -15.36
C VAL A 409 25.08 -39.50 -16.39
N GLN A 410 25.33 -39.71 -17.68
CA GLN A 410 24.88 -38.78 -18.73
C GLN A 410 23.35 -38.73 -18.84
N LEU A 411 22.67 -39.87 -18.73
CA LEU A 411 21.21 -39.93 -18.74
C LEU A 411 20.61 -39.07 -17.61
N LEU A 412 21.06 -39.30 -16.37
CA LEU A 412 20.59 -38.55 -15.20
C LEU A 412 20.98 -37.07 -15.25
N THR A 413 22.18 -36.75 -15.75
CA THR A 413 22.67 -35.36 -15.87
C THR A 413 21.85 -34.58 -16.89
N SER A 414 21.61 -35.15 -18.07
CA SER A 414 20.80 -34.51 -19.11
C SER A 414 19.35 -34.31 -18.67
N ALA A 415 18.78 -35.27 -17.95
CA ALA A 415 17.45 -35.16 -17.36
C ALA A 415 17.39 -34.06 -16.27
N TYR A 416 18.41 -33.98 -15.40
CA TYR A 416 18.57 -32.91 -14.40
C TYR A 416 18.67 -31.53 -15.05
N GLU A 417 19.50 -31.35 -16.08
CA GLU A 417 19.66 -30.07 -16.78
C GLU A 417 18.36 -29.62 -17.45
N GLN A 418 17.61 -30.54 -18.06
CA GLN A 418 16.29 -30.24 -18.63
C GLN A 418 15.30 -29.79 -17.55
N ARG A 419 15.26 -30.50 -16.41
CA ARG A 419 14.40 -30.13 -15.26
C ARG A 419 14.81 -28.79 -14.64
N MET A 420 16.10 -28.48 -14.55
CA MET A 420 16.59 -27.18 -14.06
C MET A 420 16.27 -26.03 -15.00
N LYS A 421 16.32 -26.25 -16.32
CA LYS A 421 15.88 -25.25 -17.32
C LYS A 421 14.38 -24.96 -17.19
N HIS A 422 13.57 -25.99 -16.96
CA HIS A 422 12.15 -25.85 -16.66
C HIS A 422 11.90 -25.11 -15.33
N ARG A 423 12.65 -25.47 -14.27
CA ARG A 423 12.57 -24.81 -12.96
C ARG A 423 12.81 -23.30 -13.04
N LYS A 424 13.80 -22.86 -13.82
CA LYS A 424 14.05 -21.42 -14.05
C LYS A 424 12.83 -20.71 -14.67
N ALA A 425 12.05 -21.42 -15.50
CA ALA A 425 10.79 -20.92 -16.05
C ALA A 425 9.60 -21.01 -15.06
N THR A 426 9.60 -21.96 -14.12
CA THR A 426 8.58 -22.05 -13.06
C THR A 426 8.81 -21.00 -11.96
N LEU A 427 10.07 -20.73 -11.59
CA LEU A 427 10.42 -19.68 -10.62
C LEU A 427 10.08 -18.27 -11.12
N SER A 428 10.06 -18.02 -12.42
CA SER A 428 9.52 -16.77 -12.98
C SER A 428 8.00 -16.61 -12.81
N ASN A 429 7.26 -17.66 -12.42
CA ASN A 429 5.87 -17.54 -12.02
C ASN A 429 5.73 -17.14 -10.53
N SER A 430 6.75 -17.39 -9.69
CA SER A 430 6.79 -16.91 -8.29
C SER A 430 6.80 -15.39 -8.21
N THR A 431 7.44 -14.71 -9.16
CA THR A 431 7.42 -13.23 -9.25
C THR A 431 6.02 -12.67 -9.51
N ALA A 432 5.11 -13.43 -10.13
CA ALA A 432 3.72 -12.99 -10.31
C ALA A 432 2.96 -12.94 -8.97
N SER A 433 3.23 -13.87 -8.04
CA SER A 433 2.65 -13.88 -6.69
C SER A 433 3.00 -12.63 -5.89
N ASP A 434 4.24 -12.16 -6.01
CA ASP A 434 4.69 -10.99 -5.26
C ASP A 434 4.11 -9.69 -5.83
N VAL A 435 3.92 -9.60 -7.15
CA VAL A 435 3.23 -8.46 -7.79
C VAL A 435 1.79 -8.35 -7.30
N PHE A 436 1.05 -9.47 -7.15
CA PHE A 436 -0.31 -9.44 -6.62
C PHE A 436 -0.38 -8.98 -5.16
N LYS A 437 0.53 -9.46 -4.30
CA LYS A 437 0.60 -9.02 -2.90
C LYS A 437 0.87 -7.51 -2.82
N VAL A 438 1.80 -7.03 -3.64
CA VAL A 438 2.14 -5.61 -3.73
C VAL A 438 0.94 -4.79 -4.18
N GLN A 439 0.25 -5.19 -5.26
CA GLN A 439 -0.96 -4.47 -5.70
C GLN A 439 -2.08 -4.51 -4.68
N HIS A 440 -2.31 -5.64 -4.01
CA HIS A 440 -3.33 -5.74 -2.97
C HIS A 440 -3.02 -4.79 -1.80
N LEU A 441 -1.75 -4.72 -1.38
CA LEU A 441 -1.30 -3.77 -0.35
C LEU A 441 -1.53 -2.32 -0.81
N GLN A 442 -1.14 -1.99 -2.03
CA GLN A 442 -1.29 -0.64 -2.60
C GLN A 442 -2.76 -0.22 -2.69
N SER A 443 -3.63 -1.09 -3.21
CA SER A 443 -5.07 -0.82 -3.29
C SER A 443 -5.68 -0.69 -1.90
N SER A 444 -5.23 -1.47 -0.92
CA SER A 444 -5.67 -1.38 0.48
C SER A 444 -5.28 -0.03 1.11
N GLN A 445 -4.04 0.43 0.89
CA GLN A 445 -3.56 1.74 1.33
C GLN A 445 -4.33 2.88 0.65
N ALA A 446 -4.60 2.78 -0.65
CA ALA A 446 -5.40 3.76 -1.38
C ALA A 446 -6.85 3.81 -0.86
N VAL A 447 -7.47 2.67 -0.55
CA VAL A 447 -8.80 2.63 0.08
C VAL A 447 -8.80 3.36 1.43
N GLN A 448 -7.81 3.09 2.28
CA GLN A 448 -7.71 3.74 3.58
C GLN A 448 -7.55 5.26 3.44
N PHE A 449 -6.63 5.68 2.57
CA PHE A 449 -6.40 7.09 2.26
C PHE A 449 -7.68 7.79 1.81
N LEU A 450 -8.43 7.19 0.86
CA LEU A 450 -9.65 7.80 0.33
C LEU A 450 -10.81 7.80 1.31
N MET A 451 -10.89 6.81 2.20
CA MET A 451 -11.84 6.84 3.31
C MET A 451 -11.58 8.06 4.20
N GLU A 452 -10.31 8.33 4.53
CA GLU A 452 -9.92 9.53 5.27
C GLU A 452 -10.20 10.80 4.45
N THR A 453 -9.89 10.83 3.15
CA THR A 453 -10.19 11.98 2.27
C THR A 453 -11.69 12.27 2.24
N ARG A 454 -12.55 11.24 2.18
CA ARG A 454 -14.01 11.38 2.22
C ARG A 454 -14.49 11.97 3.54
N GLN A 455 -13.94 11.51 4.65
CA GLN A 455 -14.22 12.04 5.98
C GLN A 455 -13.79 13.52 6.09
N MET A 456 -12.58 13.85 5.63
CA MET A 456 -12.06 15.21 5.64
C MET A 456 -12.84 16.14 4.71
N THR A 457 -13.31 15.64 3.57
CA THR A 457 -14.20 16.39 2.66
C THR A 457 -15.51 16.73 3.37
N PHE A 458 -16.11 15.77 4.07
CA PHE A 458 -17.34 16.00 4.82
C PHE A 458 -17.13 17.00 5.96
N PHE A 459 -16.01 16.86 6.68
CA PHE A 459 -15.61 17.79 7.72
C PHE A 459 -15.41 19.21 7.19
N SER A 460 -14.79 19.37 6.03
CA SER A 460 -14.57 20.67 5.38
C SER A 460 -15.89 21.39 5.08
N MET A 461 -16.88 20.66 4.57
CA MET A 461 -18.22 21.21 4.32
C MET A 461 -18.86 21.74 5.60
N TRP A 462 -18.66 21.06 6.73
CA TRP A 462 -19.13 21.56 8.02
C TRP A 462 -18.36 22.81 8.46
N VAL A 463 -17.02 22.82 8.32
CA VAL A 463 -16.17 23.98 8.64
C VAL A 463 -16.60 25.23 7.87
N GLU A 464 -17.01 25.10 6.61
CA GLU A 464 -17.51 26.20 5.78
C GLU A 464 -18.78 26.86 6.33
N THR A 465 -19.61 26.12 7.08
CA THR A 465 -20.78 26.70 7.78
C THR A 465 -20.39 27.69 8.87
N GLY A 466 -19.12 27.66 9.30
CA GLY A 466 -18.52 28.58 10.24
C GLY A 466 -18.56 28.21 11.73
N PRO A 467 -18.52 26.92 12.14
CA PRO A 467 -18.54 26.54 13.56
C PRO A 467 -17.28 27.00 14.30
N PHE A 468 -16.18 27.22 13.58
CA PHE A 468 -14.93 27.75 14.13
C PHE A 468 -14.84 29.30 14.04
N LYS A 469 -15.85 29.98 13.49
CA LYS A 469 -15.87 31.46 13.45
C LYS A 469 -15.92 31.98 14.89
N ASN A 470 -15.03 32.91 15.22
CA ASN A 470 -14.87 33.53 16.55
C ASN A 470 -14.16 32.68 17.61
N ILE A 471 -13.60 31.51 17.28
CA ILE A 471 -12.82 30.73 18.26
C ILE A 471 -11.52 31.44 18.64
N GLU A 472 -10.88 32.15 17.71
CA GLU A 472 -9.69 32.96 18.01
C GLU A 472 -9.96 34.01 19.10
N ALA A 473 -11.14 34.62 19.12
CA ALA A 473 -11.53 35.58 20.16
C ALA A 473 -11.68 34.94 21.55
N LYS A 474 -11.82 33.60 21.63
CA LYS A 474 -11.91 32.85 22.89
C LYS A 474 -10.57 32.37 23.42
N ILE A 475 -9.46 32.54 22.69
CA ILE A 475 -8.12 32.13 23.14
C ILE A 475 -7.79 32.65 24.56
N PRO A 476 -8.04 33.93 24.92
CA PRO A 476 -7.78 34.40 26.28
C PRO A 476 -8.59 33.68 27.35
N GLU A 477 -9.85 33.34 27.03
CA GLU A 477 -10.74 32.58 27.91
C GLU A 477 -10.25 31.14 28.07
N PHE A 478 -9.79 30.51 26.99
CA PHE A 478 -9.25 29.15 27.03
C PHE A 478 -8.00 29.05 27.87
N CYS A 479 -7.12 30.05 27.83
CA CYS A 479 -5.90 30.10 28.65
C CYS A 479 -6.26 30.31 30.14
N SER A 480 -7.25 31.15 30.43
CA SER A 480 -7.63 31.50 31.81
C SER A 480 -8.56 30.49 32.48
N ASN A 481 -9.38 29.77 31.72
CA ASN A 481 -10.39 28.84 32.23
C ASN A 481 -10.34 27.49 31.51
N ARG A 482 -9.74 26.51 32.18
CA ARG A 482 -9.58 25.12 31.72
C ARG A 482 -10.89 24.47 31.23
N LYS A 483 -12.03 24.77 31.86
CA LYS A 483 -13.33 24.21 31.46
C LYS A 483 -13.88 24.80 30.17
N SER A 484 -13.47 26.01 29.80
CA SER A 484 -14.00 26.71 28.61
C SER A 484 -13.61 25.99 27.31
N PHE A 485 -12.36 25.51 27.23
CA PHE A 485 -11.89 24.72 26.09
C PHE A 485 -12.67 23.42 25.96
N ALA A 486 -12.75 22.61 27.03
CA ALA A 486 -13.49 21.35 27.03
C ALA A 486 -14.97 21.53 26.67
N THR A 487 -15.60 22.59 27.16
CA THR A 487 -16.99 22.94 26.84
C THR A 487 -17.14 23.30 25.37
N THR A 488 -16.23 24.12 24.83
CA THR A 488 -16.25 24.50 23.41
C THR A 488 -16.03 23.28 22.51
N TYR A 489 -15.08 22.42 22.86
CA TYR A 489 -14.80 21.18 22.13
C TYR A 489 -16.01 20.23 22.12
N LYS A 490 -16.66 20.00 23.27
CA LYS A 490 -17.88 19.19 23.36
C LYS A 490 -19.03 19.78 22.55
N ASN A 491 -19.16 21.11 22.54
CA ASN A 491 -20.16 21.80 21.72
C ASN A 491 -19.89 21.64 20.21
N LEU A 492 -18.64 21.72 19.79
CA LEU A 492 -18.25 21.50 18.39
C LEU A 492 -18.56 20.06 17.93
N ILE A 493 -18.26 19.06 18.77
CA ILE A 493 -18.63 17.66 18.51
C ILE A 493 -20.14 17.53 18.32
N ASN A 494 -20.95 18.12 19.21
CA ASN A 494 -22.40 18.03 19.13
C ASN A 494 -22.96 18.76 17.90
N GLN A 495 -22.40 19.91 17.53
CA GLN A 495 -22.76 20.63 16.31
C GLN A 495 -22.44 19.81 15.06
N PHE A 496 -21.30 19.13 15.02
CA PHE A 496 -20.95 18.27 13.90
C PHE A 496 -21.87 17.04 13.82
N MET A 497 -22.23 16.42 14.95
CA MET A 497 -23.18 15.32 14.96
C MET A 497 -24.56 15.75 14.45
N ALA A 498 -25.04 16.92 14.87
CA ALA A 498 -26.30 17.47 14.36
C ALA A 498 -26.24 17.73 12.84
N PHE A 499 -25.10 18.24 12.35
CA PHE A 499 -24.87 18.41 10.92
C PHE A 499 -24.86 17.08 10.15
N ALA A 500 -24.23 16.03 10.71
CA ALA A 500 -24.23 14.70 10.13
C ALA A 500 -25.64 14.08 10.07
N GLU A 501 -26.43 14.23 11.14
CA GLU A 501 -27.83 13.77 11.21
C GLU A 501 -28.71 14.53 10.21
N GLU A 502 -28.55 15.84 10.07
CA GLU A 502 -29.25 16.66 9.07
C GLU A 502 -28.98 16.16 7.64
N LYS A 503 -27.72 15.78 7.37
CA LYS A 503 -27.29 15.19 6.09
C LYS A 503 -27.59 13.69 5.97
N LYS A 504 -28.30 13.10 6.95
CA LYS A 504 -28.71 11.68 7.00
C LYS A 504 -27.53 10.70 6.95
N LEU A 505 -26.44 11.03 7.63
CA LEU A 505 -25.22 10.23 7.64
C LEU A 505 -25.02 9.52 8.95
N ASN A 506 -24.78 8.22 8.86
CA ASN A 506 -24.39 7.42 10.01
C ASN A 506 -22.88 7.52 10.22
N ILE A 507 -22.44 8.50 11.01
CA ILE A 507 -21.04 8.68 11.38
C ILE A 507 -20.84 8.22 12.82
N LYS A 508 -19.84 7.36 13.04
CA LYS A 508 -19.44 6.96 14.39
C LYS A 508 -18.73 8.11 15.08
N LYS A 509 -19.18 8.45 16.30
CA LYS A 509 -18.63 9.54 17.12
C LYS A 509 -17.11 9.52 17.21
N ASP A 510 -16.55 8.34 17.45
CA ASP A 510 -15.11 8.15 17.70
C ASP A 510 -14.22 8.48 16.50
N GLN A 511 -14.76 8.44 15.27
CA GLN A 511 -13.97 8.68 14.05
C GLN A 511 -13.60 10.15 13.85
N PHE A 512 -14.44 11.10 14.29
CA PHE A 512 -14.20 12.52 14.03
C PHE A 512 -13.83 13.33 15.28
N ILE A 513 -13.94 12.75 16.47
CA ILE A 513 -13.44 13.34 17.72
C ILE A 513 -11.99 13.85 17.53
N PRO A 514 -11.05 13.06 16.97
CA PRO A 514 -9.68 13.53 16.72
C PRO A 514 -9.60 14.65 15.67
N ILE A 515 -10.48 14.63 14.65
CA ILE A 515 -10.49 15.62 13.57
C ILE A 515 -10.95 17.00 14.08
N VAL A 516 -12.06 17.05 14.82
CA VAL A 516 -12.56 18.28 15.44
C VAL A 516 -11.51 18.85 16.41
N TYR A 517 -10.88 17.96 17.18
CA TYR A 517 -9.86 18.35 18.15
C TYR A 517 -8.64 18.95 17.45
N ASN A 518 -8.09 18.25 16.45
CA ASN A 518 -6.94 18.72 15.69
C ASN A 518 -7.22 20.09 15.07
N ARG A 519 -8.41 20.31 14.51
CA ARG A 519 -8.78 21.62 13.97
C ARG A 519 -8.84 22.71 15.05
N LEU A 520 -9.34 22.38 16.23
CA LEU A 520 -9.40 23.30 17.36
C LEU A 520 -7.99 23.65 17.90
N THR A 521 -7.09 22.67 17.99
CA THR A 521 -5.70 22.88 18.46
C THR A 521 -4.78 23.46 17.40
N GLN A 522 -5.20 23.51 16.13
CA GLN A 522 -4.58 24.35 15.10
C GLN A 522 -4.89 25.84 15.28
N ILE A 523 -5.98 26.18 15.98
CA ILE A 523 -6.33 27.57 16.33
C ILE A 523 -5.71 27.92 17.69
N MET A 524 -5.89 27.05 18.68
CA MET A 524 -5.30 27.19 20.00
C MET A 524 -3.90 26.55 20.02
N THR A 525 -2.92 27.21 19.40
CA THR A 525 -1.55 26.69 19.29
C THR A 525 -0.72 26.90 20.55
N LEU A 526 0.42 26.21 20.67
CA LEU A 526 1.39 26.40 21.75
C LEU A 526 1.89 27.86 21.78
N SER A 527 2.22 28.42 20.62
CA SER A 527 2.64 29.83 20.50
C SER A 527 1.56 30.81 20.97
N ALA A 528 0.28 30.53 20.69
CA ALA A 528 -0.83 31.35 21.19
C ALA A 528 -0.98 31.24 22.72
N PHE A 529 -0.75 30.06 23.27
CA PHE A 529 -0.77 29.80 24.71
C PHE A 529 0.38 30.53 25.43
N GLN A 530 1.61 30.45 24.90
CA GLN A 530 2.79 31.10 25.47
C GLN A 530 2.65 32.63 25.55
N LYS A 531 1.99 33.26 24.58
CA LYS A 531 1.70 34.70 24.62
C LYS A 531 0.87 35.13 25.83
N HIS A 532 0.04 34.24 26.35
CA HIS A 532 -0.81 34.49 27.52
C HIS A 532 -0.19 34.01 28.84
N HIS A 533 0.91 33.25 28.76
CA HIS A 533 1.63 32.69 29.90
C HIS A 533 3.14 33.03 29.83
N PRO A 534 3.52 34.32 29.87
CA PRO A 534 4.93 34.73 29.80
C PRO A 534 5.77 34.14 30.93
N GLU A 535 5.16 33.85 32.09
CA GLU A 535 5.81 33.18 33.22
C GLU A 535 6.33 31.77 32.87
N LEU A 536 5.62 31.05 31.98
CA LEU A 536 6.07 29.73 31.53
C LEU A 536 7.26 29.85 30.58
N VAL A 537 7.28 30.88 29.73
CA VAL A 537 8.40 31.16 28.82
C VAL A 537 9.66 31.52 29.61
N GLU A 538 9.54 32.26 30.70
CA GLU A 538 10.66 32.52 31.61
C GLU A 538 11.14 31.25 32.31
N LEU A 539 10.20 30.42 32.80
CA LEU A 539 10.50 29.15 33.43
C LEU A 539 11.21 28.17 32.47
N ASP A 540 10.79 28.15 31.21
CA ASP A 540 11.43 27.35 30.15
C ASP A 540 12.90 27.72 29.97
N LYS A 541 13.22 29.02 29.91
CA LYS A 541 14.60 29.49 29.82
C LYS A 541 15.43 29.03 31.01
N LYS A 542 14.90 29.19 32.22
CA LYS A 542 15.56 28.77 33.46
C LYS A 542 15.80 27.27 33.51
N ILE A 543 14.82 26.46 33.11
CA ILE A 543 14.98 24.99 33.04
C ILE A 543 16.06 24.62 32.01
N HIS A 544 16.01 25.23 30.83
CA HIS A 544 16.95 24.96 29.75
C HIS A 544 18.40 25.32 30.15
N GLU A 545 18.59 26.45 30.84
CA GLU A 545 19.87 26.87 31.41
C GLU A 545 20.33 25.94 32.54
N MET A 546 19.43 25.54 33.44
CA MET A 546 19.73 24.63 34.55
C MET A 546 20.19 23.26 34.04
N ILE A 547 19.53 22.69 33.03
CA ILE A 547 19.95 21.44 32.40
C ILE A 547 21.31 21.62 31.69
N SER A 548 21.49 22.72 30.95
CA SER A 548 22.75 22.99 30.23
C SER A 548 23.94 23.09 31.19
N ASN A 549 23.77 23.83 32.29
CA ASN A 549 24.85 24.12 33.23
C ASN A 549 25.14 22.97 34.20
N ASN A 550 24.19 22.07 34.42
CA ASN A 550 24.30 21.00 35.43
C ASN A 550 24.13 19.59 34.82
N LYS A 551 24.33 19.44 33.52
CA LYS A 551 24.08 18.19 32.77
C LYS A 551 24.72 16.96 33.41
N GLU A 552 26.01 17.02 33.73
CA GLU A 552 26.75 15.90 34.35
C GLU A 552 26.20 15.54 35.74
N GLN A 553 25.86 16.56 36.54
CA GLN A 553 25.29 16.37 37.87
C GLN A 553 23.90 15.70 37.78
N LEU A 554 23.05 16.14 36.85
CA LEU A 554 21.73 15.55 36.61
C LEU A 554 21.81 14.12 36.04
N TYR A 555 22.86 13.80 35.27
CA TYR A 555 23.13 12.41 34.90
C TYR A 555 23.57 11.57 36.10
N SER A 556 24.42 12.10 36.97
CA SER A 556 24.96 11.39 38.13
C SER A 556 23.91 11.09 39.20
N SER A 557 22.87 11.92 39.31
CA SER A 557 21.78 11.75 40.29
C SER A 557 20.88 10.53 40.01
N ASN A 558 20.86 10.02 38.77
CA ASN A 558 20.06 8.87 38.36
C ASN A 558 20.85 7.56 38.43
N GLN A 559 21.07 6.97 39.60
CA GLN A 559 21.96 5.80 39.78
C GLN A 559 21.36 4.42 39.43
N LEU A 560 20.24 4.38 38.68
CA LEU A 560 19.59 3.11 38.37
C LEU A 560 20.47 2.27 37.41
N PRO A 561 20.76 0.98 37.72
CA PRO A 561 21.71 0.17 36.96
C PRO A 561 21.39 0.06 35.47
N PHE A 562 20.12 0.00 35.11
CA PHE A 562 19.69 -0.14 33.71
C PHE A 562 19.95 1.12 32.86
N LEU A 563 20.12 2.29 33.50
CA LEU A 563 20.42 3.54 32.81
C LEU A 563 21.89 3.64 32.40
N GLN A 564 22.76 2.80 32.95
CA GLN A 564 24.20 2.88 32.73
C GLN A 564 24.56 2.73 31.25
N ALA A 565 23.91 1.81 30.53
CA ALA A 565 24.12 1.61 29.10
C ALA A 565 23.86 2.89 28.27
N PHE A 566 22.85 3.68 28.63
CA PHE A 566 22.51 4.92 27.93
C PHE A 566 23.41 6.10 28.31
N LYS A 567 24.00 6.06 29.51
CA LYS A 567 25.02 7.02 29.93
C LYS A 567 26.36 6.75 29.26
N ASP A 568 26.73 5.48 29.16
CA ASP A 568 27.97 5.03 28.54
C ASP A 568 27.95 5.18 27.02
N ASP A 569 26.82 4.89 26.38
CA ASP A 569 26.58 5.13 24.95
C ASP A 569 25.28 5.93 24.69
N PRO A 570 25.37 7.27 24.67
CA PRO A 570 24.21 8.13 24.38
C PRO A 570 23.60 7.92 22.99
N LYS A 571 24.32 7.30 22.03
CA LYS A 571 23.80 7.06 20.67
C LYS A 571 22.63 6.08 20.67
N LEU A 572 22.51 5.24 21.70
CA LEU A 572 21.36 4.36 21.90
C LEU A 572 20.04 5.13 21.98
N MET A 573 20.07 6.42 22.34
CA MET A 573 18.90 7.29 22.36
C MET A 573 18.69 8.09 21.07
N GLY A 574 19.52 7.93 20.03
CA GLY A 574 19.55 8.81 18.86
C GLY A 574 18.19 9.01 18.18
N LEU A 575 17.50 7.90 17.84
CA LEU A 575 16.17 7.97 17.21
C LEU A 575 15.12 8.63 18.13
N ALA A 576 15.13 8.29 19.42
CA ALA A 576 14.24 8.88 20.41
C ALA A 576 14.51 10.38 20.60
N ALA A 577 15.78 10.78 20.57
CA ALA A 577 16.22 12.17 20.68
C ALA A 577 15.76 13.00 19.47
N ASP A 578 15.84 12.46 18.26
CA ASP A 578 15.39 13.15 17.05
C ASP A 578 13.86 13.31 17.03
N HIS A 579 13.11 12.29 17.45
CA HIS A 579 11.66 12.39 17.61
C HIS A 579 11.27 13.41 18.69
N LEU A 580 11.98 13.42 19.83
CA LEU A 580 11.69 14.38 20.89
C LEU A 580 11.98 15.82 20.44
N LYS A 581 13.11 16.09 19.79
CA LYS A 581 13.42 17.42 19.24
C LYS A 581 12.29 17.88 18.32
N ARG A 582 11.90 17.03 17.39
CA ARG A 582 10.80 17.33 16.46
C ARG A 582 9.50 17.63 17.20
N ALA A 583 9.16 16.89 18.26
CA ALA A 583 7.96 17.15 19.04
C ALA A 583 7.93 18.58 19.61
N PHE A 584 9.09 19.09 20.05
CA PHE A 584 9.22 20.43 20.63
C PHE A 584 9.37 21.55 19.59
N ASP A 585 9.50 21.20 18.30
CA ASP A 585 9.44 22.12 17.17
C ASP A 585 8.00 22.30 16.61
N GLU A 586 7.07 21.43 17.00
CA GLU A 586 5.65 21.50 16.58
C GLU A 586 4.84 22.51 17.42
N ASP A 587 3.79 23.10 16.82
CA ASP A 587 2.97 24.14 17.46
C ASP A 587 1.55 23.69 17.84
N SER A 588 1.14 22.47 17.46
CA SER A 588 -0.22 21.95 17.71
C SER A 588 -0.21 20.67 18.55
N ALA A 589 -1.23 20.50 19.41
CA ALA A 589 -1.28 19.43 20.40
C ALA A 589 -1.13 18.01 19.84
N ILE A 590 -1.83 17.67 18.75
CA ILE A 590 -1.78 16.31 18.18
C ILE A 590 -0.37 15.98 17.64
N PRO A 591 0.24 16.79 16.75
CA PRO A 591 1.63 16.57 16.33
C PRO A 591 2.63 16.45 17.49
N ILE A 592 2.54 17.33 18.50
CA ILE A 592 3.37 17.26 19.71
C ILE A 592 3.22 15.89 20.38
N ALA A 593 1.98 15.43 20.59
CA ALA A 593 1.68 14.18 21.25
C ALA A 593 2.17 12.95 20.47
N GLU A 594 1.99 12.92 19.15
CA GLU A 594 2.42 11.83 18.29
C GLU A 594 3.95 11.68 18.26
N TRP A 595 4.68 12.80 18.20
CA TRP A 595 6.16 12.74 18.21
C TRP A 595 6.72 12.36 19.58
N ILE A 596 6.08 12.77 20.67
CA ILE A 596 6.41 12.30 22.02
C ILE A 596 6.16 10.80 22.14
N ASP A 597 5.01 10.31 21.67
CA ASP A 597 4.68 8.88 21.71
C ASP A 597 5.71 8.05 20.90
N ARG A 598 6.12 8.52 19.72
CA ARG A 598 7.21 7.89 18.94
C ARG A 598 8.55 7.92 19.67
N ALA A 599 8.90 9.04 20.30
CA ALA A 599 10.14 9.17 21.06
C ALA A 599 10.20 8.18 22.23
N LEU A 600 9.13 8.11 23.03
CA LEU A 600 9.08 7.22 24.20
C LEU A 600 8.92 5.75 23.79
N SER A 601 8.18 5.44 22.72
CA SER A 601 8.10 4.09 22.15
C SER A 601 9.45 3.60 21.63
N ALA A 602 10.25 4.48 21.00
CA ALA A 602 11.61 4.13 20.58
C ALA A 602 12.50 3.75 21.77
N LEU A 603 12.36 4.41 22.92
CA LEU A 603 13.10 4.03 24.15
C LEU A 603 12.69 2.64 24.66
N ILE A 604 11.39 2.32 24.62
CA ILE A 604 10.87 1.00 25.00
C ILE A 604 11.47 -0.10 24.13
N HIS A 605 11.54 0.13 22.82
CA HIS A 605 12.18 -0.81 21.89
C HIS A 605 13.65 -1.04 22.26
N VAL A 606 14.41 0.03 22.56
CA VAL A 606 15.82 -0.11 22.94
C VAL A 606 15.98 -0.89 24.25
N LEU A 607 15.15 -0.63 25.27
CA LEU A 607 15.15 -1.42 26.50
C LEU A 607 14.81 -2.90 26.26
N SER A 608 13.85 -3.15 25.36
CA SER A 608 13.48 -4.51 24.99
C SER A 608 14.64 -5.25 24.31
N PHE A 609 15.39 -4.58 23.43
CA PHE A 609 16.64 -5.10 22.84
C PHE A 609 17.74 -5.35 23.87
N GLN A 610 17.80 -4.55 24.94
CA GLN A 610 18.71 -4.75 26.08
C GLN A 610 18.27 -5.90 27.01
N GLY A 611 17.18 -6.61 26.69
CA GLY A 611 16.74 -7.81 27.41
C GLY A 611 15.71 -7.57 28.51
N TYR A 612 15.18 -6.34 28.66
CA TYR A 612 14.11 -6.04 29.61
C TYR A 612 12.76 -6.52 29.04
N LYS A 613 12.16 -7.52 29.69
CA LYS A 613 10.89 -8.13 29.24
C LYS A 613 9.64 -7.40 29.75
N GLU A 614 9.72 -6.73 30.89
CA GLU A 614 8.62 -5.96 31.50
C GLU A 614 9.11 -4.55 31.81
N ILE A 615 8.66 -3.58 31.01
CA ILE A 615 9.02 -2.16 31.17
C ILE A 615 7.88 -1.47 31.90
N GLY A 616 8.00 -1.39 33.23
CA GLY A 616 7.06 -0.66 34.10
C GLY A 616 7.39 0.83 34.24
N ALA A 617 6.51 1.56 34.95
CA ALA A 617 6.67 3.00 35.21
C ALA A 617 8.02 3.35 35.89
N ASP A 618 8.55 2.44 36.72
CA ASP A 618 9.84 2.58 37.42
C ASP A 618 11.05 2.60 36.47
N HIS A 619 10.90 2.06 35.25
CA HIS A 619 11.91 2.15 34.21
C HIS A 619 11.65 3.35 33.29
N TRP A 620 10.37 3.61 33.03
CA TRP A 620 9.92 4.53 32.02
C TRP A 620 10.18 5.99 32.40
N LEU A 621 9.84 6.43 33.62
CA LEU A 621 10.05 7.82 34.03
C LEU A 621 11.54 8.18 34.07
N PRO A 622 12.43 7.38 34.68
CA PRO A 622 13.86 7.68 34.67
C PRO A 622 14.48 7.72 33.27
N MET A 623 14.01 6.87 32.34
CA MET A 623 14.42 6.96 30.93
C MET A 623 13.98 8.26 30.28
N THR A 624 12.74 8.67 30.50
CA THR A 624 12.22 9.96 29.98
C THR A 624 13.05 11.12 30.53
N LEU A 625 13.38 11.12 31.83
CA LEU A 625 14.24 12.15 32.44
C LEU A 625 15.63 12.20 31.80
N ILE A 626 16.26 11.04 31.61
CA ILE A 626 17.57 10.93 30.94
C ILE A 626 17.51 11.45 29.51
N LEU A 627 16.44 11.13 28.76
CA LEU A 627 16.23 11.64 27.40
C LEU A 627 16.09 13.16 27.40
N PHE A 628 15.31 13.73 28.34
CA PHE A 628 15.15 15.18 28.47
C PHE A 628 16.46 15.87 28.85
N ILE A 629 17.28 15.30 29.74
CA ILE A 629 18.62 15.83 30.06
C ILE A 629 19.54 15.74 28.83
N HIS A 630 19.43 14.64 28.07
CA HIS A 630 20.25 14.41 26.88
C HIS A 630 19.97 15.45 25.79
N VAL A 631 18.69 15.60 25.44
CA VAL A 631 18.19 16.47 24.37
C VAL A 631 18.19 17.94 24.79
N ASN A 632 17.87 18.21 26.06
CA ASN A 632 17.57 19.53 26.59
C ASN A 632 16.57 20.32 25.71
N PRO A 633 15.34 19.79 25.52
CA PRO A 633 14.38 20.43 24.63
C PRO A 633 14.02 21.84 25.12
N PRO A 634 13.76 22.80 24.22
CA PRO A 634 13.20 24.09 24.60
C PRO A 634 11.75 23.92 25.09
N ASN A 635 11.17 24.92 25.74
CA ASN A 635 9.73 24.97 26.03
C ASN A 635 9.15 23.85 26.93
N VAL A 636 9.95 23.19 27.77
CA VAL A 636 9.53 22.03 28.61
C VAL A 636 8.29 22.31 29.46
N ALA A 637 8.28 23.42 30.20
CA ALA A 637 7.16 23.81 31.06
C ALA A 637 5.95 24.29 30.23
N SER A 638 6.18 25.03 29.15
CA SER A 638 5.09 25.46 28.25
C SER A 638 4.38 24.27 27.62
N VAL A 639 5.12 23.32 27.02
CA VAL A 639 4.55 22.11 26.40
C VAL A 639 3.80 21.27 27.43
N ALA A 640 4.39 21.02 28.60
CA ALA A 640 3.74 20.25 29.65
C ALA A 640 2.42 20.90 30.11
N SER A 641 2.41 22.21 30.35
CA SER A 641 1.22 22.93 30.81
C SER A 641 0.14 23.01 29.72
N TYR A 642 0.54 23.29 28.48
CA TYR A 642 -0.34 23.32 27.32
C TYR A 642 -1.04 21.98 27.11
N MET A 643 -0.27 20.89 27.10
CA MET A 643 -0.80 19.54 26.91
C MET A 643 -1.64 19.08 28.09
N HIS A 644 -1.28 19.46 29.32
CA HIS A 644 -2.11 19.16 30.48
C HIS A 644 -3.50 19.79 30.35
N GLN A 645 -3.55 21.09 30.05
CA GLN A 645 -4.79 21.86 29.95
C GLN A 645 -5.67 21.47 28.76
N PHE A 646 -5.07 21.22 27.59
CA PHE A 646 -5.84 21.01 26.36
C PHE A 646 -6.02 19.54 25.97
N LEU A 647 -5.30 18.60 26.60
CA LEU A 647 -5.38 17.17 26.28
C LEU A 647 -5.71 16.31 27.51
N LEU A 648 -4.89 16.39 28.57
CA LEU A 648 -5.01 15.48 29.72
C LEU A 648 -6.20 15.79 30.64
N GLU A 649 -6.63 17.06 30.71
CA GLU A 649 -7.78 17.47 31.52
C GLU A 649 -9.13 17.36 30.79
N LEU A 650 -9.16 16.75 29.59
CA LEU A 650 -10.42 16.54 28.86
C LEU A 650 -11.30 15.52 29.60
N PRO A 651 -12.52 15.88 30.04
CA PRO A 651 -13.33 15.04 30.91
C PRO A 651 -13.99 13.85 30.17
N ASP A 652 -14.30 14.01 28.89
CA ASP A 652 -14.93 13.01 28.02
C ASP A 652 -14.39 13.17 26.59
N SER A 653 -14.44 12.12 25.76
CA SER A 653 -14.11 12.17 24.30
C SER A 653 -12.63 12.48 24.03
N ILE A 654 -11.73 11.69 24.62
CA ILE A 654 -10.28 11.82 24.45
C ILE A 654 -9.92 11.60 22.95
N PRO A 655 -9.22 12.54 22.31
CA PRO A 655 -8.95 12.51 20.87
C PRO A 655 -7.74 11.66 20.46
N ILE A 656 -7.15 10.93 21.41
CA ILE A 656 -5.91 10.19 21.26
C ILE A 656 -6.03 8.78 21.85
N SER A 657 -5.07 7.92 21.52
CA SER A 657 -5.00 6.57 22.11
C SER A 657 -4.51 6.64 23.57
N GLN A 658 -4.81 5.58 24.34
CA GLN A 658 -4.34 5.43 25.72
C GLN A 658 -2.80 5.43 25.82
N SER A 659 -2.09 4.93 24.80
CA SER A 659 -0.62 4.97 24.73
C SER A 659 -0.11 6.42 24.73
N ILE A 660 -0.69 7.25 23.86
CA ILE A 660 -0.32 8.66 23.73
C ILE A 660 -0.65 9.38 25.05
N GLU A 661 -1.82 9.12 25.65
CA GLU A 661 -2.24 9.76 26.90
C GLU A 661 -1.26 9.46 28.04
N TYR A 662 -0.85 8.20 28.16
CA TYR A 662 0.15 7.77 29.12
C TYR A 662 1.50 8.46 28.88
N ASN A 663 1.98 8.48 27.63
CA ASN A 663 3.23 9.13 27.24
C ASN A 663 3.24 10.64 27.49
N MET A 664 2.10 11.30 27.31
CA MET A 664 1.93 12.71 27.64
C MET A 664 1.94 12.95 29.15
N THR A 665 1.34 12.05 29.93
CA THR A 665 1.42 12.09 31.40
C THR A 665 2.86 11.93 31.91
N MET A 666 3.66 11.09 31.24
CA MET A 666 5.08 10.92 31.54
C MET A 666 5.88 12.18 31.22
N THR A 667 5.59 12.85 30.10
CA THR A 667 6.19 14.13 29.73
C THR A 667 5.85 15.23 30.75
N HIS A 668 4.59 15.31 31.17
CA HIS A 668 4.17 16.23 32.23
C HIS A 668 4.92 15.96 33.55
N SER A 669 5.07 14.69 33.92
CA SER A 669 5.80 14.28 35.12
C SER A 669 7.28 14.65 35.06
N ALA A 670 7.90 14.52 33.88
CA ALA A 670 9.28 14.96 33.64
C ALA A 670 9.43 16.47 33.79
N ALA A 671 8.52 17.26 33.23
CA ALA A 671 8.53 18.71 33.40
C ALA A 671 8.39 19.12 34.88
N SER A 672 7.47 18.50 35.63
CA SER A 672 7.32 18.74 37.07
C SER A 672 8.55 18.32 37.89
N TYR A 673 9.33 17.35 37.42
CA TYR A 673 10.63 17.02 38.04
C TYR A 673 11.63 18.17 37.86
N PHE A 674 11.81 18.66 36.64
CA PHE A 674 12.76 19.75 36.37
C PHE A 674 12.39 21.07 37.05
N GLN A 675 11.09 21.38 37.14
CA GLN A 675 10.62 22.54 37.90
C GLN A 675 11.02 22.45 39.39
N ARG A 676 10.87 21.27 40.01
CA ARG A 676 11.28 21.05 41.41
C ARG A 676 12.79 21.04 41.59
N GLU A 677 13.53 20.50 40.61
CA GLU A 677 15.00 20.56 40.64
C GLU A 677 15.50 21.99 40.51
N LEU A 678 14.89 22.82 39.67
CA LEU A 678 15.27 24.23 39.48
C LEU A 678 15.33 24.99 40.81
N GLU A 679 14.36 24.77 41.70
CA GLU A 679 14.32 25.41 43.03
C GLU A 679 15.59 25.17 43.86
N LYS A 680 16.30 24.06 43.64
CA LYS A 680 17.55 23.74 44.35
C LYS A 680 18.75 24.53 43.82
N TYR A 681 18.68 24.97 42.57
CA TYR A 681 19.73 25.75 41.91
C TYR A 681 19.47 27.25 42.00
N GLU A 682 18.22 27.70 42.16
CA GLU A 682 17.88 29.10 42.43
C GLU A 682 18.11 29.52 43.89
N LYS A 683 18.17 28.56 44.83
CA LYS A 683 18.43 28.81 46.27
C LYS A 683 19.92 28.80 46.64
N LYS A 684 20.82 28.69 45.65
CA LYS A 684 22.28 28.83 45.79
C LYS A 684 22.72 30.14 45.17
#